data_AF-A0A1H8JN29-F1
#
_entry.id   AF-A0A1H8JN29-F1
#
_cell.length_a   1.000
_cell.length_b   1.000
_cell.length_c   1.000
_cell.angle_alpha   90.00
_cell.angle_beta   90.00
_cell.angle_gamma   90.00
#
_symmetry.space_group_name_H-M   'P 1'
#
loop_
_entity.id
_entity.type
_entity.pdbx_description
1 polymer ?
#
loop_
_entity_poly.entity_id
_entity_poly.type
_entity_poly.pdbx_seq_one_letter_code
_entity_poly.pdbx_strand_id
1 'polypeptide(L)'
;MSQPTARTSATAAPGAAAPDGSAGGGPAGLLAMLRSCVTDPARVSADLPRRAALAHDASPYLLTPQAVVRAASTREVAALMAGAREAGIPLTLRSGGTSLAGQAGGDGVLVDVRTHWREAEVLDDGLRIRLQPGLTIRQANARLARYGRRLGPDPASESACTVGGMVANNSSGMNCGTKDNAYRTLESLQFVLPSGTLVDSGARDADDRLRDREPDLHAGLLRLRDRVRSSPEARATVERLFAMKNTMGYGLNSFLDHSSPADMLAHLMIGSEGTLGFVGEAVFRTVPVLPHSATGLLILPGLAEATDALPALLAAGARTAELLDAASLRVAQAAADASPALRGLRVEEHAALLVEFAEDRAEELEQVLAAARPVLDALPAVTGTALTRDARERAAMWHARKGLYTAVAGARPAGTTALLEDIAVPMERLTGTCEGLTGLFDRHGYQDAVIFGHARDGNLHFMLTQRFDTAQEVDRYARFTDDMVDLVLREGGTLKAEHGTGRAMAPFVRRQYGDDLYEVMRELKRLCDPSGVLNPGVLLDDDPAVHLQRLKDVPDVDPAVDRCVECGYCEPVCPTADVTTTPRQRIALQREIALATAAGDEERRRELEADYAYAAVDSCAADSLCVTACPVTIDTGAVMKRLRGDRHSALAQAAGRTTARHWGGAVKGVRLGLTAAHAVPAPVVRAATSAVRRLGAGELVPDWATGVPRSGTPRPAPRHPAGTRAVFFAACIGDVFTGPAEGNAAGTPGARPAGAAAAFLHLCDRAGVPVTVPDGLSGLCCGTPWQSKGYTGGHRAMAARTLEVLWEASDHGRLPVVCDASSCTHGLEQLASALPEEDRGRYEALRFTDSVTFTREHVLPSLPELPRMDSLALHPTCSTVHLGITDDLRALAGAVAADVTVPDSWGCCAFAGDRGLLHPEVTASATAAQAAEINRGTYDAYASCNLTCEIGMSRATGRPYRHILEILADAVG
;
A
#
# COMPACT_ATOMS: atom_id res chain seq x y z
N MET A 1 -50.73 -42.07 10.64
CA MET A 1 -50.75 -43.13 9.61
C MET A 1 -50.35 -42.51 8.28
N SER A 2 -49.15 -42.89 7.81
CA SER A 2 -48.75 -43.12 6.42
C SER A 2 -49.15 -42.12 5.32
N GLN A 3 -48.24 -41.20 4.97
CA GLN A 3 -47.38 -41.25 3.76
C GLN A 3 -46.70 -39.89 3.52
N PRO A 4 -45.41 -39.86 3.10
CA PRO A 4 -44.68 -38.63 2.78
C PRO A 4 -44.81 -38.30 1.28
N THR A 5 -45.08 -37.04 0.96
CA THR A 5 -44.97 -36.53 -0.41
C THR A 5 -43.54 -36.10 -0.67
N ALA A 6 -42.92 -36.75 -1.66
CA ALA A 6 -41.57 -36.49 -2.13
C ALA A 6 -41.44 -35.03 -2.64
N ARG A 7 -40.52 -34.27 -2.05
CA ARG A 7 -40.01 -33.03 -2.62
C ARG A 7 -38.94 -33.40 -3.65
N THR A 8 -39.21 -33.06 -4.90
CA THR A 8 -38.28 -33.12 -6.02
C THR A 8 -37.05 -32.27 -5.71
N SER A 9 -35.88 -32.90 -5.74
CA SER A 9 -34.58 -32.23 -5.79
C SER A 9 -34.56 -31.33 -7.02
N ALA A 10 -34.56 -30.02 -6.82
CA ALA A 10 -34.21 -29.07 -7.87
C ALA A 10 -32.72 -29.24 -8.16
N THR A 11 -32.42 -30.14 -9.09
CA THR A 11 -31.15 -30.19 -9.80
C THR A 11 -30.88 -28.81 -10.37
N ALA A 12 -29.72 -28.25 -10.02
CA ALA A 12 -29.16 -27.06 -10.64
C ALA A 12 -29.36 -27.14 -12.16
N ALA A 13 -30.11 -26.19 -12.70
CA ALA A 13 -30.19 -26.02 -14.14
C ALA A 13 -28.77 -25.73 -14.64
N PRO A 14 -28.31 -26.39 -15.73
CA PRO A 14 -27.04 -26.02 -16.34
C PRO A 14 -27.17 -24.56 -16.76
N GLY A 15 -26.25 -23.73 -16.26
CA GLY A 15 -26.15 -22.33 -16.65
C GLY A 15 -26.21 -22.22 -18.16
N ALA A 16 -26.94 -21.22 -18.65
CA ALA A 16 -26.94 -20.88 -20.05
C ALA A 16 -25.48 -20.88 -20.54
N ALA A 17 -25.18 -21.81 -21.44
CA ALA A 17 -23.88 -21.91 -22.06
C ALA A 17 -23.52 -20.52 -22.59
N ALA A 18 -22.38 -20.01 -22.16
CA ALA A 18 -21.72 -18.91 -22.83
C ALA A 18 -21.74 -19.22 -24.34
N PRO A 19 -22.02 -18.24 -25.21
CA PRO A 19 -21.95 -18.48 -26.64
C PRO A 19 -20.58 -19.07 -26.94
N ASP A 20 -20.60 -20.27 -27.53
CA ASP A 20 -19.42 -21.01 -27.94
C ASP A 20 -18.59 -20.07 -28.83
N GLY A 21 -17.50 -19.54 -28.27
CA GLY A 21 -16.67 -18.48 -28.82
C GLY A 21 -15.82 -18.93 -30.01
N SER A 22 -16.44 -19.55 -31.00
CA SER A 22 -15.80 -19.98 -32.25
C SER A 22 -15.68 -18.83 -33.24
N ALA A 23 -14.94 -17.77 -32.85
CA ALA A 23 -14.38 -16.78 -33.77
C ALA A 23 -13.19 -16.04 -33.13
N GLY A 24 -12.14 -16.79 -32.82
CA GLY A 24 -10.85 -16.28 -32.33
C GLY A 24 -10.11 -17.43 -31.68
N GLY A 25 -9.09 -17.98 -32.36
CA GLY A 25 -8.43 -19.24 -31.96
C GLY A 25 -8.12 -19.29 -30.47
N GLY A 26 -8.24 -20.47 -29.84
CA GLY A 26 -8.26 -20.70 -28.38
C GLY A 26 -7.14 -20.05 -27.53
N PRO A 27 -6.78 -20.55 -26.34
CA PRO A 27 -5.83 -19.85 -25.46
C PRO A 27 -4.53 -19.37 -26.14
N ALA A 28 -4.03 -20.13 -27.13
CA ALA A 28 -2.88 -19.75 -27.95
C ALA A 28 -3.14 -18.57 -28.91
N GLY A 29 -4.34 -18.47 -29.51
CA GLY A 29 -4.71 -17.36 -30.39
C GLY A 29 -4.91 -16.04 -29.63
N LEU A 30 -5.54 -16.10 -28.46
CA LEU A 30 -5.64 -14.94 -27.56
C LEU A 30 -4.24 -14.40 -27.19
N LEU A 31 -3.33 -15.28 -26.75
CA LEU A 31 -1.98 -14.87 -26.39
C LEU A 31 -1.20 -14.29 -27.56
N ALA A 32 -1.33 -14.85 -28.76
CA ALA A 32 -0.67 -14.32 -29.95
C ALA A 32 -1.16 -12.89 -30.28
N MET A 33 -2.48 -12.66 -30.18
CA MET A 33 -3.07 -11.33 -30.36
C MET A 33 -2.57 -10.35 -29.29
N LEU A 34 -2.59 -10.72 -28.01
CA LEU A 34 -2.14 -9.82 -26.94
C LEU A 34 -0.65 -9.47 -27.07
N ARG A 35 0.18 -10.45 -27.45
CA ARG A 35 1.62 -10.24 -27.66
C ARG A 35 1.92 -9.36 -28.86
N SER A 36 1.07 -9.33 -29.88
CA SER A 36 1.24 -8.40 -31.01
C SER A 36 0.85 -6.95 -30.67
N CYS A 37 0.06 -6.76 -29.61
CA CYS A 37 -0.38 -5.43 -29.15
C CYS A 37 0.66 -4.71 -28.28
N VAL A 38 1.67 -5.41 -27.77
CA VAL A 38 2.70 -4.86 -26.87
C VAL A 38 4.09 -4.92 -27.47
N THR A 39 4.96 -3.99 -27.05
CA THR A 39 6.36 -3.97 -27.53
C THR A 39 7.22 -5.07 -26.91
N ASP A 40 6.86 -5.57 -25.73
CA ASP A 40 7.55 -6.67 -25.06
C ASP A 40 6.55 -7.79 -24.73
N PRO A 41 6.59 -8.91 -25.47
CA PRO A 41 5.72 -10.06 -25.26
C PRO A 41 5.82 -10.70 -23.87
N ALA A 42 6.90 -10.48 -23.12
CA ALA A 42 7.06 -10.99 -21.75
C ALA A 42 6.10 -10.33 -20.74
N ARG A 43 5.49 -9.19 -21.10
CA ARG A 43 4.47 -8.49 -20.30
C ARG A 43 3.06 -9.08 -20.45
N VAL A 44 2.90 -10.14 -21.24
CA VAL A 44 1.63 -10.87 -21.43
C VAL A 44 1.75 -12.25 -20.78
N SER A 45 0.84 -12.55 -19.85
CA SER A 45 0.81 -13.82 -19.11
C SER A 45 -0.58 -14.46 -19.14
N ALA A 46 -0.65 -15.76 -19.40
CA ALA A 46 -1.83 -16.59 -19.15
C ALA A 46 -1.62 -17.60 -18.02
N ASP A 47 -0.49 -17.51 -17.32
CA ASP A 47 -0.11 -18.41 -16.23
C ASP A 47 -1.09 -18.30 -15.08
N LEU A 48 -1.55 -19.44 -14.56
CA LEU A 48 -2.59 -19.49 -13.52
C LEU A 48 -2.20 -18.73 -12.26
N PRO A 49 -0.96 -18.85 -11.70
CA PRO A 49 -0.59 -18.11 -10.50
C PRO A 49 -0.70 -16.59 -10.69
N ARG A 50 -0.30 -16.06 -11.85
CA ARG A 50 -0.37 -14.61 -12.10
C ARG A 50 -1.81 -14.13 -12.25
N ARG A 51 -2.66 -14.90 -12.93
CA ARG A 51 -4.09 -14.61 -13.10
C ARG A 51 -4.82 -14.66 -11.78
N ALA A 52 -4.62 -15.72 -11.00
CA ALA A 52 -5.23 -15.91 -9.69
C ALA A 52 -4.83 -14.79 -8.71
N ALA A 53 -3.54 -14.45 -8.63
CA ALA A 53 -3.05 -13.37 -7.77
C ALA A 53 -3.68 -11.99 -8.07
N LEU A 54 -4.00 -11.70 -9.34
CA LEU A 54 -4.59 -10.44 -9.77
C LEU A 54 -6.12 -10.44 -9.81
N ALA A 55 -6.76 -11.61 -9.74
CA ALA A 55 -8.21 -11.75 -9.71
C ALA A 55 -8.83 -11.11 -8.47
N HIS A 56 -8.13 -11.18 -7.33
CA HIS A 56 -8.61 -10.62 -6.06
C HIS A 56 -8.49 -9.09 -6.03
N ASP A 57 -9.43 -8.43 -5.37
CA ASP A 57 -9.35 -7.06 -4.85
C ASP A 57 -10.03 -7.00 -3.47
N ALA A 58 -10.35 -5.81 -2.95
CA ALA A 58 -10.99 -5.68 -1.63
C ALA A 58 -12.49 -6.02 -1.64
N SER A 59 -13.10 -6.19 -2.82
CA SER A 59 -14.52 -6.46 -3.00
C SER A 59 -14.88 -7.92 -2.73
N PRO A 60 -16.17 -8.28 -2.59
CA PRO A 60 -16.59 -9.67 -2.45
C PRO A 60 -16.54 -10.47 -3.76
N TYR A 61 -16.13 -9.88 -4.89
CA TYR A 61 -16.20 -10.52 -6.20
C TYR A 61 -14.88 -11.20 -6.59
N LEU A 62 -14.97 -12.34 -7.27
CA LEU A 62 -13.82 -13.07 -7.79
C LEU A 62 -14.06 -13.48 -9.24
N LEU A 63 -13.38 -12.79 -10.16
CA LEU A 63 -13.32 -13.15 -11.57
C LEU A 63 -11.86 -13.39 -11.96
N THR A 64 -11.55 -14.60 -12.40
CA THR A 64 -10.19 -14.94 -12.84
C THR A 64 -10.04 -14.60 -14.32
N PRO A 65 -9.18 -13.64 -14.70
CA PRO A 65 -9.01 -13.27 -16.10
C PRO A 65 -8.42 -14.44 -16.91
N GLN A 66 -8.67 -14.49 -18.21
CA GLN A 66 -8.02 -15.41 -19.15
C GLN A 66 -6.54 -15.07 -19.36
N ALA A 67 -6.21 -13.78 -19.36
CA ALA A 67 -4.85 -13.28 -19.52
C ALA A 67 -4.65 -11.94 -18.80
N VAL A 68 -3.41 -11.68 -18.42
CA VAL A 68 -2.97 -10.42 -17.81
C VAL A 68 -1.95 -9.75 -18.73
N VAL A 69 -2.07 -8.44 -18.90
CA VAL A 69 -1.12 -7.62 -19.67
C VAL A 69 -0.64 -6.43 -18.84
N ARG A 70 0.67 -6.22 -18.72
CA ARG A 70 1.24 -5.00 -18.14
C ARG A 70 1.54 -3.98 -19.24
N ALA A 71 0.61 -3.08 -19.53
CA ALA A 71 0.79 -2.08 -20.59
C ALA A 71 1.74 -0.95 -20.14
N ALA A 72 2.51 -0.39 -21.08
CA ALA A 72 3.52 0.65 -20.79
C ALA A 72 3.39 1.90 -21.66
N SER A 73 2.39 1.99 -22.54
CA SER A 73 2.11 3.22 -23.30
C SER A 73 0.66 3.28 -23.77
N THR A 74 0.21 4.49 -24.14
CA THR A 74 -1.16 4.72 -24.62
C THR A 74 -1.41 3.96 -25.92
N ARG A 75 -0.38 3.84 -26.77
CA ARG A 75 -0.41 3.05 -28.00
C ARG A 75 -0.67 1.56 -27.74
N GLU A 76 -0.04 0.98 -26.72
CA GLU A 76 -0.27 -0.42 -26.36
C GLU A 76 -1.69 -0.62 -25.83
N VAL A 77 -2.19 0.27 -24.98
CA VAL A 77 -3.57 0.18 -24.48
C VAL A 77 -4.58 0.36 -25.62
N ALA A 78 -4.33 1.28 -26.56
CA ALA A 78 -5.14 1.45 -27.76
C ALA A 78 -5.20 0.16 -28.59
N ALA A 79 -4.05 -0.48 -28.84
CA ALA A 79 -3.97 -1.74 -29.57
C ALA A 79 -4.70 -2.87 -28.84
N LEU A 80 -4.55 -2.96 -27.51
CA LEU A 80 -5.23 -3.96 -26.68
C LEU A 80 -6.75 -3.79 -26.71
N MET A 81 -7.26 -2.56 -26.59
CA MET A 81 -8.70 -2.29 -26.68
C MET A 81 -9.26 -2.60 -28.06
N ALA A 82 -8.55 -2.19 -29.13
CA ALA A 82 -8.95 -2.50 -30.50
C ALA A 82 -8.96 -4.01 -30.78
N GLY A 83 -7.92 -4.74 -30.33
CA GLY A 83 -7.81 -6.18 -30.48
C GLY A 83 -8.84 -6.95 -29.65
N ALA A 84 -9.11 -6.52 -28.42
CA ALA A 84 -10.16 -7.08 -27.57
C ALA A 84 -11.55 -6.89 -28.21
N ARG A 85 -11.81 -5.70 -28.77
CA ARG A 85 -13.02 -5.39 -29.54
C ARG A 85 -13.17 -6.30 -30.77
N GLU A 86 -12.13 -6.45 -31.57
CA GLU A 86 -12.15 -7.32 -32.76
C GLU A 86 -12.40 -8.78 -32.40
N ALA A 87 -11.82 -9.25 -31.29
CA ALA A 87 -12.00 -10.62 -30.80
C ALA A 87 -13.29 -10.84 -30.01
N GLY A 88 -14.04 -9.78 -29.67
CA GLY A 88 -15.23 -9.87 -28.79
C GLY A 88 -14.90 -10.32 -27.37
N ILE A 89 -13.70 -10.02 -26.86
CA ILE A 89 -13.22 -10.47 -25.55
C ILE A 89 -13.31 -9.29 -24.57
N PRO A 90 -13.92 -9.47 -23.38
CA PRO A 90 -13.95 -8.43 -22.36
C PRO A 90 -12.56 -7.95 -21.97
N LEU A 91 -12.41 -6.65 -21.75
CA LEU A 91 -11.19 -6.02 -21.25
C LEU A 91 -11.47 -5.24 -19.98
N THR A 92 -10.67 -5.44 -18.95
CA THR A 92 -10.74 -4.75 -17.66
C THR A 92 -9.44 -4.03 -17.37
N LEU A 93 -9.52 -2.75 -17.06
CA LEU A 93 -8.37 -1.95 -16.64
C LEU A 93 -8.21 -2.10 -15.12
N ARG A 94 -7.04 -2.56 -14.68
CA ARG A 94 -6.71 -2.71 -13.26
C ARG A 94 -5.67 -1.69 -12.84
N SER A 95 -6.05 -0.86 -11.87
CA SER A 95 -5.19 0.16 -11.26
C SER A 95 -4.63 -0.35 -9.91
N GLY A 96 -4.80 0.38 -8.81
CA GLY A 96 -4.33 -0.02 -7.48
C GLY A 96 -4.90 -1.34 -6.94
N GLY A 97 -6.07 -1.80 -7.42
CA GLY A 97 -6.72 -3.03 -6.94
C GLY A 97 -7.32 -2.92 -5.53
N THR A 98 -7.68 -1.70 -5.12
CA THR A 98 -8.26 -1.36 -3.80
C THR A 98 -9.78 -1.22 -3.84
N SER A 99 -10.43 -1.70 -4.91
CA SER A 99 -11.88 -1.54 -5.13
C SER A 99 -12.70 -2.36 -4.13
N LEU A 100 -13.82 -1.81 -3.70
CA LEU A 100 -14.76 -2.44 -2.76
C LEU A 100 -16.01 -2.99 -3.45
N ALA A 101 -16.28 -2.60 -4.70
CA ALA A 101 -17.52 -2.92 -5.42
C ALA A 101 -17.30 -3.81 -6.67
N GLY A 102 -16.09 -4.33 -6.90
CA GLY A 102 -15.82 -5.36 -7.91
C GLY A 102 -15.45 -4.83 -9.29
N GLN A 103 -15.18 -3.53 -9.41
CA GLN A 103 -14.86 -2.88 -10.68
C GLN A 103 -13.41 -3.06 -11.15
N ALA A 104 -12.52 -3.58 -10.30
CA ALA A 104 -11.11 -3.80 -10.64
C ALA A 104 -10.79 -5.22 -11.14
N GLY A 105 -11.81 -6.05 -11.41
CA GLY A 105 -11.69 -7.44 -11.82
C GLY A 105 -12.63 -7.83 -12.97
N GLY A 106 -12.20 -8.79 -13.78
CA GLY A 106 -12.94 -9.32 -14.93
C GLY A 106 -12.38 -10.66 -15.39
N ASP A 107 -13.16 -11.43 -16.15
CA ASP A 107 -12.84 -12.79 -16.61
C ASP A 107 -12.25 -12.87 -18.02
N GLY A 108 -12.16 -11.74 -18.74
CA GLY A 108 -11.49 -11.62 -20.03
C GLY A 108 -9.99 -11.27 -19.90
N VAL A 109 -9.58 -10.16 -20.52
CA VAL A 109 -8.22 -9.63 -20.47
C VAL A 109 -8.12 -8.57 -19.37
N LEU A 110 -7.20 -8.74 -18.45
CA LEU A 110 -6.93 -7.75 -17.39
C LEU A 110 -5.65 -6.97 -17.70
N VAL A 111 -5.78 -5.66 -17.87
CA VAL A 111 -4.66 -4.76 -18.20
C VAL A 111 -4.23 -4.00 -16.95
N ASP A 112 -3.03 -4.30 -16.46
CA ASP A 112 -2.38 -3.59 -15.35
C ASP A 112 -1.85 -2.23 -15.82
N VAL A 113 -2.35 -1.17 -15.20
CA VAL A 113 -1.96 0.24 -15.45
C VAL A 113 -1.27 0.88 -14.25
N ARG A 114 -0.81 0.08 -13.29
CA ARG A 114 -0.05 0.52 -12.11
C ARG A 114 1.46 0.42 -12.30
N THR A 115 1.93 -0.61 -13.01
CA THR A 115 3.37 -0.96 -13.04
C THR A 115 4.22 0.09 -13.79
N HIS A 116 3.81 0.55 -14.97
CA HIS A 116 4.65 1.36 -15.86
C HIS A 116 4.26 2.84 -15.98
N TRP A 117 3.22 3.28 -15.27
CA TRP A 117 2.60 4.60 -15.44
C TRP A 117 2.84 5.51 -14.24
N ARG A 118 4.11 5.87 -13.98
CA ARG A 118 4.52 6.48 -12.70
C ARG A 118 5.12 7.89 -12.82
N GLU A 119 4.93 8.57 -13.95
CA GLU A 119 5.43 9.92 -14.12
C GLU A 119 4.53 10.96 -13.43
N ALA A 120 5.19 11.99 -12.88
CA ALA A 120 4.57 13.16 -12.30
C ALA A 120 5.38 14.41 -12.61
N GLU A 121 4.68 15.51 -12.84
CA GLU A 121 5.27 16.83 -13.03
C GLU A 121 4.47 17.85 -12.22
N VAL A 122 5.13 18.53 -11.29
CA VAL A 122 4.53 19.64 -10.54
C VAL A 122 4.66 20.91 -11.37
N LEU A 123 3.54 21.62 -11.54
CA LEU A 123 3.42 22.79 -12.40
C LEU A 123 3.08 24.03 -11.56
N ASP A 124 3.58 25.19 -12.01
CA ASP A 124 3.29 26.53 -11.44
C ASP A 124 3.38 26.56 -9.92
N ASP A 125 4.55 26.21 -9.40
CA ASP A 125 4.84 26.22 -7.95
C ASP A 125 3.82 25.44 -7.12
N GLY A 126 3.33 24.32 -7.67
CA GLY A 126 2.43 23.42 -6.99
C GLY A 126 0.95 23.73 -7.17
N LEU A 127 0.57 24.81 -7.87
CA LEU A 127 -0.84 25.12 -8.15
C LEU A 127 -1.51 24.08 -9.05
N ARG A 128 -0.71 23.41 -9.88
CA ARG A 128 -1.17 22.33 -10.77
C ARG A 128 -0.22 21.13 -10.68
N ILE A 129 -0.74 19.96 -11.01
CA ILE A 129 0.08 18.75 -11.13
C ILE A 129 -0.41 17.87 -12.26
N ARG A 130 0.53 17.38 -13.07
CA ARG A 130 0.33 16.38 -14.12
C ARG A 130 0.73 15.01 -13.58
N LEU A 131 -0.14 14.01 -13.75
CA LEU A 131 0.02 12.68 -13.16
C LEU A 131 -0.36 11.57 -14.14
N GLN A 132 0.46 10.52 -14.18
CA GLN A 132 0.10 9.24 -14.78
C GLN A 132 -0.69 8.33 -13.81
N PRO A 133 -1.50 7.37 -14.32
CA PRO A 133 -2.50 6.65 -13.54
C PRO A 133 -1.94 5.67 -12.49
N GLY A 134 -0.66 5.31 -12.55
CA GLY A 134 -0.05 4.29 -11.69
C GLY A 134 0.60 4.82 -10.41
N LEU A 135 0.68 6.14 -10.23
CA LEU A 135 1.15 6.75 -8.97
C LEU A 135 0.11 6.62 -7.87
N THR A 136 0.54 6.34 -6.64
CA THR A 136 -0.35 6.44 -5.48
C THR A 136 -0.64 7.90 -5.14
N ILE A 137 -1.78 8.16 -4.52
CA ILE A 137 -2.14 9.53 -4.09
C ILE A 137 -1.11 10.06 -3.09
N ARG A 138 -0.59 9.20 -2.21
CA ARG A 138 0.52 9.54 -1.29
C ARG A 138 1.78 9.96 -2.02
N GLN A 139 2.15 9.27 -3.11
CA GLN A 139 3.31 9.64 -3.92
C GLN A 139 3.13 10.99 -4.62
N ALA A 140 1.91 11.29 -5.09
CA ALA A 140 1.60 12.60 -5.65
C ALA A 140 1.68 13.71 -4.58
N ASN A 141 1.07 13.49 -3.40
CA ASN A 141 1.07 14.46 -2.31
C ASN A 141 2.47 14.68 -1.70
N ALA A 142 3.34 13.66 -1.66
CA ALA A 142 4.73 13.83 -1.23
C ALA A 142 5.48 14.88 -2.07
N ARG A 143 5.23 14.89 -3.39
CA ARG A 143 5.81 15.88 -4.33
C ARG A 143 5.24 17.29 -4.13
N LEU A 144 3.96 17.38 -3.74
CA LEU A 144 3.27 18.65 -3.51
C LEU A 144 3.56 19.27 -2.14
N ALA A 145 3.98 18.45 -1.15
CA ALA A 145 4.18 18.87 0.23
C ALA A 145 5.14 20.07 0.35
N ARG A 146 6.22 20.10 -0.45
CA ARG A 146 7.20 21.21 -0.47
C ARG A 146 6.64 22.55 -0.95
N TYR A 147 5.46 22.54 -1.58
CA TYR A 147 4.75 23.74 -2.03
C TYR A 147 3.58 24.12 -1.10
N GLY A 148 3.37 23.40 0.01
CA GLY A 148 2.20 23.61 0.88
C GLY A 148 0.88 23.23 0.19
N ARG A 149 0.93 22.30 -0.78
CA ARG A 149 -0.21 21.89 -1.62
C ARG A 149 -0.48 20.40 -1.48
N ARG A 150 -1.68 19.98 -1.87
CA ARG A 150 -2.09 18.58 -2.01
C ARG A 150 -3.13 18.41 -3.11
N LEU A 151 -3.36 17.18 -3.55
CA LEU A 151 -4.55 16.83 -4.33
C LEU A 151 -5.81 17.05 -3.47
N GLY A 152 -6.90 17.45 -4.13
CA GLY A 152 -8.19 17.62 -3.46
C GLY A 152 -8.76 16.31 -2.90
N PRO A 153 -8.83 15.24 -3.71
CA PRO A 153 -9.22 13.91 -3.22
C PRO A 153 -8.25 13.36 -2.17
N ASP A 154 -8.80 12.83 -1.08
CA ASP A 154 -8.06 12.30 0.07
C ASP A 154 -8.62 10.95 0.59
N PRO A 155 -8.69 9.92 -0.28
CA PRO A 155 -9.26 8.63 0.09
C PRO A 155 -8.45 7.97 1.21
N ALA A 156 -9.11 7.21 2.08
CA ALA A 156 -8.43 6.47 3.16
C ALA A 156 -7.32 5.53 2.62
N SER A 157 -7.50 5.05 1.39
CA SER A 157 -6.57 4.19 0.66
C SER A 157 -5.42 4.93 -0.04
N GLU A 158 -5.19 6.22 0.21
CA GLU A 158 -4.18 7.06 -0.46
C GLU A 158 -2.77 6.45 -0.57
N SER A 159 -2.40 5.55 0.35
CA SER A 159 -1.10 4.88 0.34
C SER A 159 -1.00 3.79 -0.73
N ALA A 160 -2.12 3.28 -1.25
CA ALA A 160 -2.18 2.19 -2.21
C ALA A 160 -3.11 2.38 -3.42
N CYS A 161 -4.19 3.16 -3.29
CA CYS A 161 -4.97 3.55 -4.46
C CYS A 161 -4.14 4.48 -5.33
N THR A 162 -4.33 4.36 -6.64
CA THR A 162 -3.55 5.09 -7.63
C THR A 162 -4.43 6.06 -8.41
N VAL A 163 -3.82 7.08 -9.00
CA VAL A 163 -4.51 8.20 -9.69
C VAL A 163 -5.55 7.70 -10.69
N GLY A 164 -5.24 6.67 -11.48
CA GLY A 164 -6.17 6.12 -12.47
C GLY A 164 -7.44 5.56 -11.83
N GLY A 165 -7.32 4.83 -10.73
CA GLY A 165 -8.48 4.34 -9.97
C GLY A 165 -9.24 5.45 -9.26
N MET A 166 -8.55 6.46 -8.73
CA MET A 166 -9.19 7.65 -8.13
C MET A 166 -10.02 8.42 -9.17
N VAL A 167 -9.51 8.61 -10.38
CA VAL A 167 -10.26 9.22 -11.50
C VAL A 167 -11.43 8.33 -11.89
N ALA A 168 -11.18 7.05 -12.16
CA ALA A 168 -12.20 6.13 -12.66
C ALA A 168 -13.36 5.93 -11.67
N ASN A 169 -13.14 6.06 -10.37
CA ASN A 169 -14.20 5.96 -9.36
C ASN A 169 -14.74 7.32 -8.90
N ASN A 170 -14.15 8.43 -9.34
CA ASN A 170 -14.33 9.76 -8.73
C ASN A 170 -14.21 9.73 -7.19
N SER A 171 -13.20 9.01 -6.70
CA SER A 171 -13.02 8.77 -5.27
C SER A 171 -12.90 10.10 -4.51
N SER A 172 -13.53 10.14 -3.34
CA SER A 172 -13.50 11.29 -2.43
C SER A 172 -12.62 11.00 -1.20
N GLY A 173 -13.17 11.04 0.01
CA GLY A 173 -12.42 11.17 1.26
C GLY A 173 -12.99 12.21 2.21
N MET A 174 -12.25 12.44 3.30
CA MET A 174 -12.67 13.16 4.50
C MET A 174 -12.81 14.66 4.30
N ASN A 175 -11.88 15.28 3.57
CA ASN A 175 -11.85 16.74 3.41
C ASN A 175 -12.28 17.20 2.02
N CYS A 176 -12.28 16.28 1.05
CA CYS A 176 -12.59 16.54 -0.35
C CYS A 176 -14.02 17.08 -0.58
N GLY A 177 -15.02 16.47 0.07
CA GLY A 177 -16.44 16.74 -0.17
C GLY A 177 -16.81 16.70 -1.66
N THR A 178 -17.77 17.53 -2.06
CA THR A 178 -18.17 17.70 -3.48
C THR A 178 -17.43 18.83 -4.21
N LYS A 179 -16.60 19.59 -3.49
CA LYS A 179 -15.95 20.81 -4.01
C LYS A 179 -14.54 20.57 -4.54
N ASP A 180 -13.81 19.67 -3.89
CA ASP A 180 -12.39 19.41 -4.20
C ASP A 180 -12.18 18.02 -4.81
N ASN A 181 -13.25 17.38 -5.30
CA ASN A 181 -13.15 16.06 -5.94
C ASN A 181 -12.43 16.12 -7.29
N ALA A 182 -12.12 14.94 -7.85
CA ALA A 182 -11.41 14.82 -9.11
C ALA A 182 -12.14 15.56 -10.25
N TYR A 183 -13.48 15.46 -10.28
CA TYR A 183 -14.30 16.17 -11.25
C TYR A 183 -14.12 17.69 -11.20
N ARG A 184 -14.17 18.30 -10.00
CA ARG A 184 -14.08 19.75 -9.83
C ARG A 184 -12.67 20.30 -9.98
N THR A 185 -11.65 19.49 -9.70
CA THR A 185 -10.25 19.90 -9.74
C THR A 185 -9.59 19.62 -11.09
N LEU A 186 -10.23 18.83 -11.96
CA LEU A 186 -9.71 18.51 -13.28
C LEU A 186 -9.49 19.79 -14.12
N GLU A 187 -8.38 19.78 -14.84
CA GLU A 187 -8.08 20.77 -15.88
C GLU A 187 -8.06 20.12 -17.27
N SER A 188 -7.40 18.97 -17.41
CA SER A 188 -7.39 18.22 -18.67
C SER A 188 -7.07 16.74 -18.45
N LEU A 189 -7.53 15.89 -19.38
CA LEU A 189 -7.19 14.47 -19.46
C LEU A 189 -6.59 14.13 -20.83
N GLN A 190 -5.65 13.19 -20.82
CA GLN A 190 -5.35 12.37 -21.99
C GLN A 190 -5.92 10.97 -21.78
N PHE A 191 -6.79 10.54 -22.70
CA PHE A 191 -7.47 9.25 -22.60
C PHE A 191 -7.60 8.57 -23.96
N VAL A 192 -7.73 7.25 -23.92
CA VAL A 192 -7.87 6.39 -25.10
C VAL A 192 -9.26 5.79 -25.10
N LEU A 193 -9.95 5.89 -26.24
CA LEU A 193 -11.26 5.27 -26.48
C LEU A 193 -11.14 3.82 -26.96
N PRO A 194 -12.20 3.00 -26.89
CA PRO A 194 -12.21 1.62 -27.38
C PRO A 194 -11.84 1.47 -28.86
N SER A 195 -12.07 2.51 -29.67
CA SER A 195 -11.64 2.59 -31.07
C SER A 195 -10.12 2.64 -31.25
N GLY A 196 -9.38 2.94 -30.18
CA GLY A 196 -7.95 3.25 -30.19
C GLY A 196 -7.64 4.74 -30.34
N THR A 197 -8.66 5.60 -30.48
CA THR A 197 -8.47 7.05 -30.59
C THR A 197 -7.94 7.63 -29.28
N LEU A 198 -6.77 8.30 -29.36
CA LEU A 198 -6.23 9.13 -28.29
C LEU A 198 -6.83 10.54 -28.36
N VAL A 199 -7.46 10.96 -27.26
CA VAL A 199 -8.02 12.29 -27.05
C VAL A 199 -7.18 13.01 -26.00
N ASP A 200 -6.82 14.26 -26.29
CA ASP A 200 -6.20 15.19 -25.35
C ASP A 200 -7.15 16.37 -25.17
N SER A 201 -7.83 16.44 -24.02
CA SER A 201 -8.80 17.50 -23.76
C SER A 201 -8.16 18.86 -23.47
N GLY A 202 -6.84 18.90 -23.21
CA GLY A 202 -6.11 20.15 -23.02
C GLY A 202 -5.71 20.83 -24.33
N ALA A 203 -5.86 20.16 -25.48
CA ALA A 203 -5.56 20.71 -26.79
C ALA A 203 -6.60 21.75 -27.22
N ARG A 204 -6.15 22.85 -27.83
CA ARG A 204 -7.04 23.94 -28.29
C ARG A 204 -8.06 23.50 -29.34
N ASP A 205 -7.73 22.46 -30.09
CA ASP A 205 -8.54 21.86 -31.17
C ASP A 205 -9.15 20.50 -30.75
N ALA A 206 -9.21 20.21 -29.44
CA ALA A 206 -9.68 18.91 -28.93
C ALA A 206 -11.07 18.53 -29.46
N ASP A 207 -12.01 19.49 -29.49
CA ASP A 207 -13.38 19.24 -29.97
C ASP A 207 -13.43 18.95 -31.47
N ASP A 208 -12.68 19.72 -32.26
CA ASP A 208 -12.60 19.53 -33.71
C ASP A 208 -11.98 18.18 -34.05
N ARG A 209 -10.90 17.80 -33.35
CA ARG A 209 -10.25 16.51 -33.50
C ARG A 209 -11.15 15.35 -33.09
N LEU A 210 -11.96 15.51 -32.05
CA LEU A 210 -12.93 14.50 -31.64
C LEU A 210 -14.03 14.35 -32.69
N ARG A 211 -14.56 15.46 -33.21
CA ARG A 211 -15.56 15.45 -34.28
C ARG A 211 -15.06 14.76 -35.55
N ASP A 212 -13.80 14.98 -35.91
CA ASP A 212 -13.22 14.40 -37.12
C ASP A 212 -12.91 12.91 -36.98
N ARG A 213 -12.49 12.47 -35.78
CA ARG A 213 -12.09 11.07 -35.53
C ARG A 213 -13.22 10.17 -35.05
N GLU A 214 -14.17 10.73 -34.31
CA GLU A 214 -15.28 10.03 -33.66
C GLU A 214 -16.61 10.78 -33.90
N PRO A 215 -17.04 10.98 -35.16
CA PRO A 215 -18.18 11.84 -35.49
C PRO A 215 -19.50 11.41 -34.83
N ASP A 216 -19.74 10.10 -34.74
CA ASP A 216 -20.97 9.55 -34.15
C ASP A 216 -21.01 9.77 -32.64
N LEU A 217 -19.88 9.57 -31.95
CA LEU A 217 -19.75 9.86 -30.52
C LEU A 217 -19.90 11.35 -30.26
N HIS A 218 -19.23 12.21 -31.04
CA HIS A 218 -19.33 13.67 -30.91
C HIS A 218 -20.77 14.16 -31.06
N ALA A 219 -21.44 13.77 -32.14
CA ALA A 219 -22.84 14.12 -32.38
C ALA A 219 -23.78 13.51 -31.31
N GLY A 220 -23.49 12.30 -30.85
CA GLY A 220 -24.22 11.63 -29.78
C GLY A 220 -24.15 12.37 -28.45
N LEU A 221 -22.96 12.83 -28.06
CA LEU A 221 -22.77 13.62 -26.84
C LEU A 221 -23.58 14.92 -26.88
N LEU A 222 -23.63 15.61 -28.03
CA LEU A 222 -24.46 16.80 -28.21
C LEU A 222 -25.95 16.48 -28.04
N ARG A 223 -26.44 15.39 -28.64
CA ARG A 223 -27.85 14.96 -28.48
C ARG A 223 -28.19 14.63 -27.04
N LEU A 224 -27.34 13.87 -26.35
CA LEU A 224 -27.55 13.50 -24.94
C LEU A 224 -27.55 14.73 -24.04
N ARG A 225 -26.62 15.67 -24.25
CA ARG A 225 -26.58 16.96 -23.56
C ARG A 225 -27.89 17.72 -23.73
N ASP A 226 -28.37 17.84 -24.97
CA ASP A 226 -29.58 18.61 -25.27
C ASP A 226 -30.83 17.92 -24.71
N ARG A 227 -30.89 16.59 -24.71
CA ARG A 227 -31.95 15.81 -24.04
C ARG A 227 -31.99 16.08 -22.53
N VAL A 228 -30.85 16.00 -21.84
CA VAL A 228 -30.77 16.26 -20.39
C VAL A 228 -31.13 17.72 -20.07
N ARG A 229 -30.63 18.69 -20.85
CA ARG A 229 -30.87 20.12 -20.61
C ARG A 229 -32.28 20.58 -20.93
N SER A 230 -32.97 19.94 -21.89
CA SER A 230 -34.32 20.32 -22.31
C SER A 230 -35.41 19.75 -21.40
N SER A 231 -35.10 18.79 -20.53
CA SER A 231 -36.01 18.22 -19.53
C SER A 231 -35.78 18.88 -18.16
N PRO A 232 -36.73 19.69 -17.64
CA PRO A 232 -36.61 20.28 -16.30
C PRO A 232 -36.49 19.25 -15.19
N GLU A 233 -37.15 18.10 -15.33
CA GLU A 233 -37.13 17.00 -14.36
C GLU A 233 -35.76 16.30 -14.34
N ALA A 234 -35.21 16.00 -15.52
CA ALA A 234 -33.88 15.42 -15.65
C ALA A 234 -32.82 16.35 -15.04
N ARG A 235 -32.90 17.64 -15.37
CA ARG A 235 -32.03 18.68 -14.82
C ARG A 235 -32.11 18.74 -13.29
N ALA A 236 -33.31 18.84 -12.73
CA ALA A 236 -33.50 18.91 -11.28
C ALA A 236 -32.98 17.66 -10.57
N THR A 237 -33.16 16.48 -11.17
CA THR A 237 -32.66 15.21 -10.63
C THR A 237 -31.13 15.18 -10.62
N VAL A 238 -30.48 15.56 -11.73
CA VAL A 238 -29.02 15.62 -11.83
C VAL A 238 -28.46 16.67 -10.85
N GLU A 239 -29.02 17.87 -10.80
CA GLU A 239 -28.58 18.92 -9.87
C GLU A 239 -28.70 18.46 -8.40
N ARG A 240 -29.80 17.81 -8.03
CA ARG A 240 -30.00 17.28 -6.67
C ARG A 240 -28.99 16.18 -6.33
N LEU A 241 -28.80 15.21 -7.21
CA LEU A 241 -27.93 14.06 -6.94
C LEU A 241 -26.45 14.45 -6.87
N PHE A 242 -26.00 15.40 -7.71
CA PHE A 242 -24.61 15.86 -7.74
C PHE A 242 -24.33 17.08 -6.83
N ALA A 243 -25.33 17.57 -6.10
CA ALA A 243 -25.13 18.46 -4.95
C ALA A 243 -24.57 17.72 -3.73
N MET A 244 -24.74 16.39 -3.69
CA MET A 244 -24.17 15.48 -2.70
C MET A 244 -23.06 14.63 -3.35
N LYS A 245 -22.31 13.89 -2.53
CA LYS A 245 -21.36 12.89 -3.02
C LYS A 245 -22.15 11.79 -3.76
N ASN A 246 -21.87 11.57 -5.03
CA ASN A 246 -22.58 10.62 -5.86
C ASN A 246 -21.64 10.00 -6.91
N THR A 247 -21.50 8.68 -6.84
CA THR A 247 -20.75 7.86 -7.81
C THR A 247 -21.61 6.73 -8.38
N MET A 248 -22.94 6.86 -8.31
CA MET A 248 -23.88 5.96 -8.96
C MET A 248 -24.02 6.29 -10.44
N GLY A 249 -23.80 5.31 -11.30
CA GLY A 249 -23.83 5.49 -12.75
C GLY A 249 -22.77 6.49 -13.24
N TYR A 250 -22.96 7.02 -14.45
CA TYR A 250 -22.07 8.04 -15.00
C TYR A 250 -22.31 9.44 -14.42
N GLY A 251 -21.27 10.26 -14.41
CA GLY A 251 -21.32 11.69 -14.01
C GLY A 251 -22.14 12.57 -14.96
N LEU A 252 -23.47 12.43 -14.94
CA LEU A 252 -24.38 13.15 -15.85
C LEU A 252 -24.39 14.67 -15.65
N ASN A 253 -23.88 15.16 -14.52
CA ASN A 253 -23.62 16.59 -14.33
C ASN A 253 -22.67 17.17 -15.40
N SER A 254 -21.85 16.34 -16.06
CA SER A 254 -21.05 16.75 -17.22
C SER A 254 -21.89 17.38 -18.33
N PHE A 255 -23.10 16.85 -18.59
CA PHE A 255 -24.03 17.40 -19.58
C PHE A 255 -24.64 18.74 -19.15
N LEU A 256 -24.60 19.09 -17.88
CA LEU A 256 -25.03 20.40 -17.38
C LEU A 256 -23.87 21.39 -17.39
N ASP A 257 -22.70 20.96 -16.93
CA ASP A 257 -21.54 21.82 -16.66
C ASP A 257 -20.74 22.19 -17.93
N HIS A 258 -20.74 21.34 -18.97
CA HIS A 258 -19.90 21.51 -20.15
C HIS A 258 -20.69 21.58 -21.46
N SER A 259 -20.16 22.28 -22.46
CA SER A 259 -20.82 22.44 -23.77
C SER A 259 -20.07 21.78 -24.92
N SER A 260 -18.73 21.72 -24.88
CA SER A 260 -17.91 20.99 -25.86
C SER A 260 -17.95 19.49 -25.57
N PRO A 261 -18.22 18.63 -26.57
CA PRO A 261 -18.05 17.18 -26.47
C PRO A 261 -16.71 16.70 -25.92
N ALA A 262 -15.59 17.32 -26.24
CA ALA A 262 -14.29 16.94 -25.68
C ALA A 262 -14.23 17.13 -24.15
N ASP A 263 -14.69 18.27 -23.65
CA ASP A 263 -14.75 18.55 -22.22
C ASP A 263 -15.79 17.67 -21.51
N MET A 264 -16.96 17.48 -22.13
CA MET A 264 -18.00 16.60 -21.61
C MET A 264 -17.46 15.18 -21.44
N LEU A 265 -16.78 14.65 -22.46
CA LEU A 265 -16.23 13.31 -22.44
C LEU A 265 -15.09 13.17 -21.42
N ALA A 266 -14.20 14.16 -21.31
CA ALA A 266 -13.16 14.16 -20.29
C ALA A 266 -13.76 14.05 -18.86
N HIS A 267 -14.84 14.79 -18.59
CA HIS A 267 -15.52 14.74 -17.28
C HIS A 267 -16.40 13.50 -17.10
N LEU A 268 -16.90 12.88 -18.18
CA LEU A 268 -17.59 11.59 -18.13
C LEU A 268 -16.63 10.42 -17.87
N MET A 269 -15.34 10.54 -18.17
CA MET A 269 -14.33 9.53 -17.80
C MET A 269 -14.15 9.43 -16.28
N ILE A 270 -14.40 10.52 -15.55
CA ILE A 270 -14.36 10.55 -14.09
C ILE A 270 -15.60 9.83 -13.54
N GLY A 271 -15.40 8.78 -12.74
CA GLY A 271 -16.49 7.92 -12.27
C GLY A 271 -16.98 6.89 -13.30
N SER A 272 -16.28 6.73 -14.43
CA SER A 272 -16.66 5.74 -15.47
C SER A 272 -16.28 4.29 -15.16
N GLU A 273 -15.45 4.06 -14.14
CA GLU A 273 -14.99 2.73 -13.72
C GLU A 273 -14.31 1.93 -14.85
N GLY A 274 -13.67 2.65 -15.78
CA GLY A 274 -12.98 2.07 -16.94
C GLY A 274 -13.91 1.53 -18.03
N THR A 275 -15.22 1.81 -17.95
CA THR A 275 -16.22 1.32 -18.91
C THR A 275 -16.31 2.18 -20.17
N LEU A 276 -15.76 3.41 -20.17
CA LEU A 276 -15.79 4.33 -21.32
C LEU A 276 -14.44 4.46 -22.04
N GLY A 277 -13.33 4.16 -21.36
CA GLY A 277 -11.99 4.28 -21.91
C GLY A 277 -10.89 4.19 -20.86
N PHE A 278 -9.65 4.37 -21.31
CA PHE A 278 -8.46 4.37 -20.47
C PHE A 278 -7.92 5.79 -20.26
N VAL A 279 -7.73 6.21 -19.01
CA VAL A 279 -7.08 7.48 -18.66
C VAL A 279 -5.56 7.27 -18.55
N GLY A 280 -4.80 7.89 -19.45
CA GLY A 280 -3.34 7.79 -19.51
C GLY A 280 -2.60 8.92 -18.79
N GLU A 281 -3.22 10.11 -18.67
CA GLU A 281 -2.67 11.26 -17.94
C GLU A 281 -3.81 12.16 -17.45
N ALA A 282 -3.63 12.78 -16.29
CA ALA A 282 -4.53 13.80 -15.76
C ALA A 282 -3.76 15.02 -15.22
N VAL A 283 -4.29 16.21 -15.50
CA VAL A 283 -3.82 17.48 -14.91
C VAL A 283 -4.88 18.01 -13.94
N PHE A 284 -4.48 18.23 -12.70
CA PHE A 284 -5.35 18.76 -11.64
C PHE A 284 -4.87 20.10 -11.13
N ARG A 285 -5.82 20.98 -10.80
CA ARG A 285 -5.61 22.06 -9.83
C ARG A 285 -5.46 21.46 -8.43
N THR A 286 -4.53 21.99 -7.64
CA THR A 286 -4.27 21.52 -6.27
C THR A 286 -4.94 22.42 -5.23
N VAL A 287 -5.10 21.91 -4.02
CA VAL A 287 -5.65 22.64 -2.89
C VAL A 287 -4.55 22.98 -1.87
N PRO A 288 -4.68 24.10 -1.12
CA PRO A 288 -3.73 24.44 -0.07
C PRO A 288 -3.82 23.46 1.11
N VAL A 289 -2.69 23.21 1.76
CA VAL A 289 -2.64 22.56 3.07
C VAL A 289 -2.77 23.65 4.13
N LEU A 290 -3.78 23.55 4.99
CA LEU A 290 -4.01 24.52 6.08
C LEU A 290 -3.09 24.17 7.27
N PRO A 291 -2.10 25.02 7.61
CA PRO A 291 -1.06 24.67 8.58
C PRO A 291 -1.52 24.80 10.04
N HIS A 292 -2.55 25.61 10.31
CA HIS A 292 -3.07 25.81 11.66
C HIS A 292 -4.36 25.03 11.82
N SER A 293 -4.42 24.10 12.77
CA SER A 293 -5.65 23.37 13.04
C SER A 293 -5.80 22.99 14.51
N ALA A 294 -7.04 22.77 14.92
CA ALA A 294 -7.42 22.22 16.22
C ALA A 294 -8.42 21.09 16.01
N THR A 295 -8.17 19.96 16.65
CA THR A 295 -8.96 18.72 16.48
C THR A 295 -9.44 18.22 17.84
N GLY A 296 -10.65 17.67 17.89
CA GLY A 296 -11.16 17.00 19.10
C GLY A 296 -12.06 15.82 18.76
N LEU A 297 -12.00 14.80 19.61
CA LEU A 297 -12.91 13.65 19.59
C LEU A 297 -14.03 13.90 20.59
N LEU A 298 -15.19 14.34 20.09
CA LEU A 298 -16.35 14.70 20.88
C LEU A 298 -17.22 13.46 21.07
N ILE A 299 -17.21 12.86 22.26
CA ILE A 299 -18.04 11.68 22.57
C ILE A 299 -19.40 12.13 23.11
N LEU A 300 -20.48 11.69 22.49
CA LEU A 300 -21.86 12.07 22.72
C LEU A 300 -22.69 10.86 23.19
N PRO A 301 -23.89 11.07 23.79
CA PRO A 301 -24.68 10.01 24.41
C PRO A 301 -25.09 8.92 23.42
N GLY A 302 -25.35 9.29 22.17
CA GLY A 302 -25.81 8.38 21.14
C GLY A 302 -25.61 8.92 19.71
N LEU A 303 -25.99 8.08 18.76
CA LEU A 303 -25.87 8.36 17.32
C LEU A 303 -26.71 9.57 16.90
N ALA A 304 -27.93 9.70 17.46
CA ALA A 304 -28.84 10.81 17.18
C ALA A 304 -28.27 12.15 17.66
N GLU A 305 -27.75 12.22 18.89
CA GLU A 305 -27.12 13.43 19.41
C GLU A 305 -25.90 13.83 18.61
N ALA A 306 -25.15 12.85 18.08
CA ALA A 306 -24.03 13.11 17.19
C ALA A 306 -24.47 13.67 15.84
N THR A 307 -25.45 13.07 15.18
CA THR A 307 -25.91 13.56 13.87
C THR A 307 -26.64 14.91 13.98
N ASP A 308 -27.44 15.12 15.02
CA ASP A 308 -28.17 16.37 15.25
C ASP A 308 -27.24 17.56 15.60
N ALA A 309 -26.05 17.29 16.13
CA ALA A 309 -25.05 18.31 16.44
C ALA A 309 -24.34 18.88 15.19
N LEU A 310 -24.33 18.14 14.07
CA LEU A 310 -23.53 18.47 12.89
C LEU A 310 -23.89 19.83 12.27
N PRO A 311 -25.17 20.20 12.03
CA PRO A 311 -25.48 21.48 11.41
C PRO A 311 -24.93 22.68 12.20
N ALA A 312 -25.02 22.63 13.54
CA ALA A 312 -24.51 23.68 14.41
C ALA A 312 -22.97 23.75 14.39
N LEU A 313 -22.28 22.60 14.42
CA LEU A 313 -20.83 22.52 14.34
C LEU A 313 -20.29 23.04 13.00
N LEU A 314 -20.93 22.66 11.89
CA LEU A 314 -20.56 23.12 10.55
C LEU A 314 -20.81 24.62 10.39
N ALA A 315 -21.93 25.14 10.89
CA ALA A 315 -22.22 26.58 10.90
C ALA A 315 -21.22 27.37 11.75
N ALA A 316 -20.66 26.74 12.80
CA ALA A 316 -19.60 27.30 13.63
C ALA A 316 -18.20 27.27 13.00
N GLY A 317 -18.05 26.70 11.79
CA GLY A 317 -16.78 26.69 11.06
C GLY A 317 -16.02 25.37 11.12
N ALA A 318 -16.62 24.28 11.62
CA ALA A 318 -15.99 22.96 11.55
C ALA A 318 -15.77 22.59 10.08
N ARG A 319 -14.51 22.31 9.71
CA ARG A 319 -14.14 21.92 8.35
C ARG A 319 -14.32 20.44 8.12
N THR A 320 -14.21 19.63 9.16
CA THR A 320 -14.39 18.18 9.07
C THR A 320 -15.11 17.68 10.30
N ALA A 321 -16.00 16.72 10.11
CA ALA A 321 -16.72 16.03 11.17
C ALA A 321 -16.92 14.57 10.75
N GLU A 322 -16.19 13.69 11.42
CA GLU A 322 -16.21 12.25 11.15
C GLU A 322 -16.96 11.52 12.25
N LEU A 323 -17.94 10.71 11.87
CA LEU A 323 -18.77 9.96 12.80
C LEU A 323 -18.16 8.58 13.11
N LEU A 324 -18.23 8.19 14.37
CA LEU A 324 -17.92 6.85 14.88
C LEU A 324 -19.06 6.41 15.80
N ASP A 325 -19.66 5.25 15.55
CA ASP A 325 -20.65 4.67 16.45
C ASP A 325 -20.04 3.93 17.66
N ALA A 326 -20.89 3.34 18.49
CA ALA A 326 -20.47 2.59 19.68
C ALA A 326 -19.55 1.41 19.34
N ALA A 327 -19.84 0.67 18.27
CA ALA A 327 -19.02 -0.47 17.86
C ALA A 327 -17.63 -0.01 17.39
N SER A 328 -17.56 1.08 16.62
CA SER A 328 -16.32 1.74 16.22
C SER A 328 -15.49 2.16 17.43
N LEU A 329 -16.12 2.77 18.43
CA LEU A 329 -15.47 3.23 19.65
C LEU A 329 -14.89 2.06 20.46
N ARG A 330 -15.58 0.92 20.54
CA ARG A 330 -15.05 -0.29 21.22
C ARG A 330 -13.82 -0.85 20.51
N VAL A 331 -13.82 -0.84 19.18
CA VAL A 331 -12.63 -1.26 18.40
C VAL A 331 -11.48 -0.27 18.63
N ALA A 332 -11.76 1.03 18.60
CA ALA A 332 -10.77 2.07 18.89
C ALA A 332 -10.22 1.99 20.33
N GLN A 333 -11.04 1.56 21.31
CA GLN A 333 -10.62 1.33 22.70
C GLN A 333 -9.55 0.25 22.85
N ALA A 334 -9.56 -0.76 21.98
CA ALA A 334 -8.60 -1.86 22.00
C ALA A 334 -7.25 -1.51 21.36
N ALA A 335 -7.15 -0.36 20.69
CA ALA A 335 -5.92 0.09 20.04
C ALA A 335 -4.85 0.50 21.08
N ALA A 336 -3.59 0.18 20.80
CA ALA A 336 -2.47 0.44 21.71
C ALA A 336 -2.27 1.94 22.00
N ASP A 337 -2.66 2.80 21.07
CA ASP A 337 -2.59 4.26 21.09
C ASP A 337 -3.92 4.94 21.46
N ALA A 338 -4.94 4.19 21.89
CA ALA A 338 -6.22 4.75 22.33
C ALA A 338 -6.03 5.82 23.40
N SER A 339 -6.78 6.93 23.34
CA SER A 339 -6.64 8.02 24.31
C SER A 339 -7.05 7.58 25.73
N PRO A 340 -6.49 8.17 26.79
CA PRO A 340 -6.88 7.85 28.17
C PRO A 340 -8.38 8.05 28.43
N ALA A 341 -8.97 9.10 27.85
CA ALA A 341 -10.40 9.38 27.95
C ALA A 341 -11.24 8.24 27.34
N LEU A 342 -10.85 7.74 26.17
CA LEU A 342 -11.53 6.63 25.52
C LEU A 342 -11.33 5.32 26.31
N ARG A 343 -10.13 5.02 26.82
CA ARG A 343 -9.88 3.81 27.64
C ARG A 343 -10.68 3.78 28.94
N GLY A 344 -10.91 4.94 29.55
CA GLY A 344 -11.67 5.05 30.81
C GLY A 344 -13.19 5.01 30.63
N LEU A 345 -13.69 5.14 29.40
CA LEU A 345 -15.12 5.17 29.11
C LEU A 345 -15.71 3.75 29.01
N ARG A 346 -16.90 3.53 29.58
CA ARG A 346 -17.69 2.34 29.28
C ARG A 346 -18.61 2.64 28.10
N VAL A 347 -18.28 2.09 26.92
CA VAL A 347 -19.02 2.37 25.68
C VAL A 347 -20.28 1.50 25.58
N GLU A 348 -21.43 2.11 25.89
CA GLU A 348 -22.76 1.52 25.72
C GLU A 348 -23.39 1.93 24.37
N GLU A 349 -24.07 3.07 24.31
CA GLU A 349 -24.76 3.56 23.09
C GLU A 349 -24.07 4.78 22.45
N HIS A 350 -22.97 5.24 23.05
CA HIS A 350 -22.23 6.43 22.65
C HIS A 350 -21.86 6.46 21.16
N ALA A 351 -21.85 7.66 20.60
CA ALA A 351 -21.21 7.95 19.33
C ALA A 351 -20.15 9.05 19.53
N ALA A 352 -19.25 9.21 18.57
CA ALA A 352 -18.27 10.28 18.59
C ALA A 352 -18.20 11.02 17.26
N LEU A 353 -17.89 12.31 17.35
CA LEU A 353 -17.49 13.14 16.23
C LEU A 353 -16.02 13.52 16.38
N LEU A 354 -15.18 13.10 15.43
CA LEU A 354 -13.86 13.68 15.27
C LEU A 354 -14.00 14.97 14.45
N VAL A 355 -13.89 16.11 15.13
CA VAL A 355 -14.11 17.44 14.55
C VAL A 355 -12.79 18.16 14.38
N GLU A 356 -12.58 18.80 13.23
CA GLU A 356 -11.41 19.63 12.97
C GLU A 356 -11.80 21.02 12.46
N PHE A 357 -11.16 22.03 13.05
CA PHE A 357 -11.12 23.41 12.57
C PHE A 357 -9.71 23.66 12.05
N ALA A 358 -9.58 24.25 10.86
CA ALA A 358 -8.28 24.55 10.28
C ALA A 358 -8.33 25.87 9.52
N GLU A 359 -7.27 26.65 9.54
CA GLU A 359 -7.16 27.91 8.79
C GLU A 359 -5.74 28.13 8.28
N ASP A 360 -5.60 29.07 7.35
CA ASP A 360 -4.31 29.44 6.77
C ASP A 360 -3.46 30.27 7.75
N ARG A 361 -4.11 31.08 8.60
CA ARG A 361 -3.44 31.91 9.61
C ARG A 361 -3.88 31.55 11.03
N ALA A 362 -2.94 31.64 11.96
CA ALA A 362 -3.19 31.35 13.37
C ALA A 362 -4.30 32.23 13.97
N GLU A 363 -4.35 33.52 13.61
CA GLU A 363 -5.37 34.45 14.13
C GLU A 363 -6.78 34.11 13.64
N GLU A 364 -6.91 33.59 12.43
CA GLU A 364 -8.19 33.14 11.86
C GLU A 364 -8.68 31.90 12.60
N LEU A 365 -7.78 30.95 12.90
CA LEU A 365 -8.12 29.81 13.73
C LEU A 365 -8.62 30.24 15.11
N GLU A 366 -7.97 31.22 15.77
CA GLU A 366 -8.46 31.74 17.07
C GLU A 366 -9.87 32.33 16.97
N GLN A 367 -10.14 33.10 15.93
CA GLN A 367 -11.44 33.72 15.71
C GLN A 367 -12.54 32.67 15.51
N VAL A 368 -12.28 31.66 14.68
CA VAL A 368 -13.22 30.55 14.44
C VAL A 368 -13.44 29.75 15.71
N LEU A 369 -12.40 29.43 16.46
CA LEU A 369 -12.52 28.69 17.72
C LEU A 369 -13.29 29.48 18.79
N ALA A 370 -13.10 30.79 18.88
CA ALA A 370 -13.88 31.65 19.77
C ALA A 370 -15.36 31.68 19.39
N ALA A 371 -15.66 31.73 18.08
CA ALA A 371 -17.03 31.67 17.57
C ALA A 371 -17.69 30.30 17.77
N ALA A 372 -16.92 29.21 17.72
CA ALA A 372 -17.41 27.85 17.93
C ALA A 372 -17.63 27.47 19.40
N ARG A 373 -17.00 28.20 20.33
CA ARG A 373 -17.07 27.92 21.77
C ARG A 373 -18.50 27.74 22.31
N PRO A 374 -19.47 28.64 22.03
CA PRO A 374 -20.83 28.48 22.55
C PRO A 374 -21.53 27.22 22.04
N VAL A 375 -21.24 26.80 20.80
CA VAL A 375 -21.79 25.57 20.22
C VAL A 375 -21.16 24.36 20.90
N LEU A 376 -19.83 24.35 21.05
CA LEU A 376 -19.11 23.27 21.72
C LEU A 376 -19.52 23.11 23.19
N ASP A 377 -19.72 24.22 23.92
CA ASP A 377 -20.11 24.19 25.33
C ASP A 377 -21.56 23.72 25.54
N ALA A 378 -22.41 23.84 24.51
CA ALA A 378 -23.80 23.39 24.54
C ALA A 378 -23.97 21.90 24.20
N LEU A 379 -22.94 21.24 23.67
CA LEU A 379 -23.02 19.82 23.32
C LEU A 379 -23.13 18.94 24.57
N PRO A 380 -23.94 17.87 24.54
CA PRO A 380 -24.04 16.91 25.64
C PRO A 380 -22.84 15.95 25.68
N ALA A 381 -21.61 16.48 25.58
CA ALA A 381 -20.41 15.67 25.45
C ALA A 381 -20.03 14.97 26.77
N VAL A 382 -19.90 13.64 26.71
CA VAL A 382 -19.62 12.78 27.87
C VAL A 382 -18.19 12.94 28.38
N THR A 383 -17.24 13.23 27.49
CA THR A 383 -15.82 13.41 27.81
C THR A 383 -15.36 14.87 27.66
N GLY A 384 -16.30 15.82 27.58
CA GLY A 384 -16.04 17.22 27.29
C GLY A 384 -15.75 17.52 25.82
N THR A 385 -15.51 18.79 25.49
CA THR A 385 -15.38 19.30 24.12
C THR A 385 -14.03 19.98 23.83
N ALA A 386 -12.98 19.54 24.53
CA ALA A 386 -11.64 20.08 24.33
C ALA A 386 -11.10 19.77 22.92
N LEU A 387 -10.44 20.76 22.32
CA LEU A 387 -9.72 20.63 21.06
C LEU A 387 -8.22 20.80 21.32
N THR A 388 -7.39 19.96 20.70
CA THR A 388 -5.93 20.04 20.79
C THR A 388 -5.32 20.60 19.50
N ARG A 389 -4.23 21.35 19.65
CA ARG A 389 -3.40 21.85 18.54
C ARG A 389 -2.09 21.07 18.42
N ASP A 390 -1.82 20.18 19.38
CA ASP A 390 -0.61 19.37 19.36
C ASP A 390 -0.64 18.45 18.13
N ALA A 391 0.36 18.60 17.27
CA ALA A 391 0.38 17.89 16.00
C ALA A 391 0.43 16.36 16.18
N ARG A 392 1.04 15.88 17.27
CA ARG A 392 1.16 14.44 17.56
C ARG A 392 -0.16 13.87 18.05
N GLU A 393 -0.85 14.55 18.97
CA GLU A 393 -2.19 14.14 19.43
C GLU A 393 -3.21 14.16 18.28
N ARG A 394 -3.18 15.20 17.43
CA ARG A 394 -4.02 15.28 16.23
C ARG A 394 -3.74 14.14 15.26
N ALA A 395 -2.45 13.88 14.97
CA ALA A 395 -2.06 12.80 14.08
C ALA A 395 -2.51 11.43 14.60
N ALA A 396 -2.44 11.19 15.92
CA ALA A 396 -2.93 9.96 16.54
C ALA A 396 -4.45 9.80 16.36
N MET A 397 -5.24 10.85 16.59
CA MET A 397 -6.69 10.80 16.37
C MET A 397 -7.05 10.52 14.90
N TRP A 398 -6.38 11.18 13.96
CA TRP A 398 -6.57 10.93 12.53
C TRP A 398 -6.08 9.54 12.11
N HIS A 399 -4.99 9.05 12.70
CA HIS A 399 -4.49 7.70 12.47
C HIS A 399 -5.52 6.65 12.89
N ALA A 400 -6.09 6.78 14.08
CA ALA A 400 -7.15 5.90 14.58
C ALA A 400 -8.39 5.92 13.66
N ARG A 401 -8.86 7.11 13.25
CA ARG A 401 -10.01 7.24 12.34
C ARG A 401 -9.74 6.68 10.95
N LYS A 402 -8.57 6.91 10.36
CA LYS A 402 -8.19 6.36 9.04
C LYS A 402 -8.02 4.83 9.07
N GLY A 403 -7.51 4.29 10.18
CA GLY A 403 -7.35 2.85 10.41
C GLY A 403 -8.62 2.11 10.82
N LEU A 404 -9.71 2.82 11.14
CA LEU A 404 -10.93 2.26 11.72
C LEU A 404 -11.53 1.14 10.87
N TYR A 405 -11.80 1.38 9.57
CA TYR A 405 -12.38 0.37 8.66
C TYR A 405 -11.64 -0.97 8.78
N THR A 406 -10.32 -0.91 8.68
CA THR A 406 -9.45 -2.07 8.72
C THR A 406 -9.34 -2.69 10.10
N ALA A 407 -9.37 -1.91 11.18
CA ALA A 407 -9.39 -2.44 12.53
C ALA A 407 -10.68 -3.22 12.80
N VAL A 408 -11.84 -2.67 12.43
CA VAL A 408 -13.13 -3.33 12.55
C VAL A 408 -13.16 -4.59 11.67
N ALA A 409 -12.71 -4.46 10.42
CA ALA A 409 -12.64 -5.61 9.52
C ALA A 409 -11.65 -6.67 10.03
N GLY A 410 -10.55 -6.30 10.68
CA GLY A 410 -9.60 -7.23 11.30
C GLY A 410 -10.13 -7.95 12.54
N ALA A 411 -11.15 -7.40 13.19
CA ALA A 411 -11.82 -7.98 14.36
C ALA A 411 -12.97 -8.94 13.99
N ARG A 412 -13.31 -9.04 12.70
CA ARG A 412 -14.39 -9.91 12.22
C ARG A 412 -14.08 -11.40 12.45
N PRO A 413 -15.10 -12.27 12.51
CA PRO A 413 -14.90 -13.72 12.53
C PRO A 413 -14.14 -14.20 11.28
N ALA A 414 -13.22 -15.16 11.47
CA ALA A 414 -12.50 -15.80 10.37
C ALA A 414 -13.46 -16.45 9.36
N GLY A 415 -13.04 -16.52 8.10
CA GLY A 415 -13.88 -16.97 6.98
C GLY A 415 -15.04 -16.05 6.57
N THR A 416 -15.12 -14.82 7.09
CA THR A 416 -16.11 -13.82 6.65
C THR A 416 -15.48 -12.74 5.75
N THR A 417 -16.29 -12.17 4.87
CA THR A 417 -15.97 -10.99 4.06
C THR A 417 -16.47 -9.72 4.76
N ALA A 418 -15.60 -8.71 4.84
CA ALA A 418 -15.99 -7.38 5.31
C ALA A 418 -16.53 -6.56 4.13
N LEU A 419 -17.85 -6.38 4.08
CA LEU A 419 -18.54 -5.58 3.07
C LEU A 419 -18.64 -4.14 3.59
N LEU A 420 -17.88 -3.22 2.99
CA LEU A 420 -17.99 -1.80 3.29
C LEU A 420 -18.88 -1.14 2.26
N GLU A 421 -20.08 -0.76 2.69
CA GLU A 421 -21.02 0.01 1.88
C GLU A 421 -20.92 1.49 2.22
N ASP A 422 -21.25 2.34 1.25
CA ASP A 422 -21.18 3.80 1.33
C ASP A 422 -22.42 4.42 0.68
N ILE A 423 -23.13 5.22 1.45
CA ILE A 423 -24.31 5.95 0.99
C ILE A 423 -24.14 7.43 1.33
N ALA A 424 -24.95 8.30 0.72
CA ALA A 424 -25.12 9.66 1.19
C ALA A 424 -26.58 10.09 1.17
N VAL A 425 -26.98 10.89 2.15
CA VAL A 425 -28.33 11.45 2.30
C VAL A 425 -28.27 12.94 2.59
N PRO A 426 -29.35 13.70 2.33
CA PRO A 426 -29.45 15.07 2.80
C PRO A 426 -29.22 15.16 4.32
N MET A 427 -28.52 16.20 4.77
CA MET A 427 -28.10 16.35 6.18
C MET A 427 -29.29 16.25 7.15
N GLU A 428 -30.42 16.84 6.78
CA GLU A 428 -31.67 16.81 7.56
C GLU A 428 -32.32 15.43 7.67
N ARG A 429 -31.86 14.44 6.89
CA ARG A 429 -32.32 13.05 6.91
C ARG A 429 -31.31 12.09 7.55
N LEU A 430 -30.15 12.59 7.96
CA LEU A 430 -29.04 11.76 8.44
C LEU A 430 -29.41 10.91 9.66
N THR A 431 -29.99 11.53 10.69
CA THR A 431 -30.41 10.86 11.94
C THR A 431 -31.39 9.72 11.66
N GLY A 432 -32.48 10.00 10.93
CA GLY A 432 -33.48 8.98 10.59
C GLY A 432 -32.94 7.85 9.70
N THR A 433 -31.96 8.16 8.83
CA THR A 433 -31.28 7.14 8.01
C THR A 433 -30.42 6.22 8.87
N CYS A 434 -29.66 6.78 9.82
CA CYS A 434 -28.88 6.01 10.79
C CYS A 434 -29.77 5.07 11.61
N GLU A 435 -30.88 5.56 12.15
CA GLU A 435 -31.86 4.73 12.89
C GLU A 435 -32.46 3.63 12.00
N GLY A 436 -32.81 3.98 10.76
CA GLY A 436 -33.33 3.03 9.78
C GLY A 436 -32.34 1.91 9.44
N LEU A 437 -31.06 2.24 9.29
CA LEU A 437 -29.97 1.28 9.06
C LEU A 437 -29.76 0.37 10.27
N THR A 438 -29.72 0.92 11.49
CA THR A 438 -29.64 0.12 12.72
C THR A 438 -30.79 -0.88 12.80
N GLY A 439 -32.02 -0.43 12.51
CA GLY A 439 -33.18 -1.32 12.45
C GLY A 439 -33.08 -2.39 11.36
N LEU A 440 -32.38 -2.12 10.24
CA LEU A 440 -32.12 -3.13 9.21
C LEU A 440 -31.09 -4.16 9.67
N PHE A 441 -30.03 -3.72 10.36
CA PHE A 441 -29.05 -4.63 10.94
C PHE A 441 -29.71 -5.61 11.91
N ASP A 442 -30.59 -5.13 12.78
CA ASP A 442 -31.33 -5.99 13.71
C ASP A 442 -32.25 -6.98 12.98
N ARG A 443 -33.03 -6.50 11.99
CA ARG A 443 -33.97 -7.35 11.23
C ARG A 443 -33.28 -8.45 10.44
N HIS A 444 -32.10 -8.16 9.88
CA HIS A 444 -31.34 -9.09 9.05
C HIS A 444 -30.25 -9.83 9.83
N GLY A 445 -30.05 -9.54 11.13
CA GLY A 445 -29.12 -10.27 11.99
C GLY A 445 -27.65 -9.86 11.87
N TYR A 446 -27.36 -8.61 11.51
CA TYR A 446 -26.01 -8.03 11.48
C TYR A 446 -25.68 -7.26 12.78
N GLN A 447 -25.66 -7.96 13.90
CA GLN A 447 -25.49 -7.33 15.23
C GLN A 447 -24.11 -6.66 15.44
N ASP A 448 -23.10 -7.11 14.69
CA ASP A 448 -21.75 -6.56 14.72
C ASP A 448 -21.52 -5.49 13.63
N ALA A 449 -22.58 -5.04 12.95
CA ALA A 449 -22.49 -3.97 11.97
C ALA A 449 -22.05 -2.66 12.63
N VAL A 450 -21.28 -1.89 11.88
CA VAL A 450 -20.67 -0.65 12.36
C VAL A 450 -21.02 0.47 11.42
N ILE A 451 -21.43 1.63 11.95
CA ILE A 451 -21.66 2.88 11.22
C ILE A 451 -20.54 3.87 11.55
N PHE A 452 -19.92 4.42 10.51
CA PHE A 452 -18.96 5.51 10.59
C PHE A 452 -18.97 6.31 9.29
N GLY A 453 -18.43 7.52 9.22
CA GLY A 453 -18.40 8.21 7.93
C GLY A 453 -18.09 9.69 7.95
N HIS A 454 -18.14 10.27 6.75
CA HIS A 454 -17.94 11.68 6.45
C HIS A 454 -19.24 12.45 6.73
N ALA A 455 -19.59 12.55 8.00
CA ALA A 455 -20.89 13.03 8.43
C ALA A 455 -21.16 14.49 8.01
N ARG A 456 -20.08 15.30 7.84
CA ARG A 456 -20.13 16.63 7.23
C ARG A 456 -20.88 16.66 5.88
N ASP A 457 -20.72 15.64 5.06
CA ASP A 457 -21.28 15.57 3.70
C ASP A 457 -22.53 14.68 3.64
N GLY A 458 -23.11 14.30 4.79
CA GLY A 458 -24.22 13.35 4.87
C GLY A 458 -23.86 11.94 4.37
N ASN A 459 -22.56 11.63 4.28
CA ASN A 459 -22.04 10.39 3.73
C ASN A 459 -21.73 9.41 4.87
N LEU A 460 -22.47 8.30 4.88
CA LEU A 460 -22.38 7.23 5.86
C LEU A 460 -21.74 6.00 5.24
N HIS A 461 -20.81 5.40 5.97
CA HIS A 461 -20.29 4.08 5.69
C HIS A 461 -20.84 3.11 6.73
N PHE A 462 -21.18 1.91 6.29
CA PHE A 462 -21.47 0.83 7.20
C PHE A 462 -20.81 -0.45 6.75
N MET A 463 -20.45 -1.28 7.72
CA MET A 463 -19.74 -2.51 7.45
C MET A 463 -20.55 -3.73 7.89
N LEU A 464 -20.73 -4.68 6.96
CA LEU A 464 -21.34 -5.97 7.23
C LEU A 464 -20.27 -7.06 7.23
N THR A 465 -20.39 -8.03 8.13
CA THR A 465 -19.58 -9.26 8.11
C THR A 465 -20.41 -10.38 7.49
N GLN A 466 -20.08 -10.77 6.26
CA GLN A 466 -20.91 -11.68 5.46
C GLN A 466 -20.15 -12.92 5.02
N ARG A 467 -20.82 -14.08 5.03
CA ARG A 467 -20.35 -15.31 4.40
C ARG A 467 -21.04 -15.49 3.05
N PHE A 468 -20.41 -16.20 2.12
CA PHE A 468 -21.01 -16.50 0.82
C PHE A 468 -20.99 -17.99 0.48
N ASP A 469 -20.76 -18.82 1.50
CA ASP A 469 -20.60 -20.27 1.39
C ASP A 469 -21.94 -21.04 1.34
N THR A 470 -23.08 -20.38 1.58
CA THR A 470 -24.41 -21.00 1.51
C THR A 470 -25.44 -20.11 0.83
N ALA A 471 -26.45 -20.73 0.21
CA ALA A 471 -27.54 -20.00 -0.44
C ALA A 471 -28.38 -19.14 0.53
N GLN A 472 -28.49 -19.54 1.80
CA GLN A 472 -29.22 -18.77 2.82
C GLN A 472 -28.49 -17.46 3.16
N GLU A 473 -27.16 -17.52 3.25
CA GLU A 473 -26.33 -16.34 3.49
C GLU A 473 -26.41 -15.35 2.32
N VAL A 474 -26.38 -15.85 1.08
CA VAL A 474 -26.58 -15.02 -0.13
C VAL A 474 -27.98 -14.38 -0.15
N ASP A 475 -29.03 -15.13 0.17
CA ASP A 475 -30.42 -14.62 0.26
C ASP A 475 -30.56 -13.52 1.32
N ARG A 476 -29.93 -13.69 2.49
CA ARG A 476 -29.92 -12.67 3.55
C ARG A 476 -29.28 -11.37 3.06
N TYR A 477 -28.13 -11.46 2.38
CA TYR A 477 -27.48 -10.30 1.79
C TYR A 477 -28.34 -9.61 0.73
N ALA A 478 -28.98 -10.39 -0.15
CA ALA A 478 -29.89 -9.86 -1.17
C ALA A 478 -31.06 -9.07 -0.55
N ARG A 479 -31.76 -9.66 0.43
CA ARG A 479 -32.88 -9.01 1.12
C ARG A 479 -32.45 -7.76 1.89
N PHE A 480 -31.31 -7.79 2.57
CA PHE A 480 -30.76 -6.61 3.22
C PHE A 480 -30.47 -5.49 2.21
N THR A 481 -29.85 -5.84 1.07
CA THR A 481 -29.49 -4.88 0.03
C THR A 481 -30.72 -4.19 -0.55
N ASP A 482 -31.78 -4.95 -0.86
CA ASP A 482 -33.03 -4.38 -1.37
C ASP A 482 -33.70 -3.43 -0.37
N ASP A 483 -33.79 -3.83 0.90
CA ASP A 483 -34.38 -2.99 1.94
C ASP A 483 -33.54 -1.71 2.19
N MET A 484 -32.22 -1.82 2.12
CA MET A 484 -31.29 -0.68 2.24
C MET A 484 -31.49 0.29 1.07
N VAL A 485 -31.59 -0.23 -0.16
CA VAL A 485 -31.88 0.59 -1.34
C VAL A 485 -33.20 1.34 -1.17
N ASP A 486 -34.26 0.69 -0.69
CA ASP A 486 -35.55 1.33 -0.44
C ASP A 486 -35.49 2.40 0.65
N LEU A 487 -34.71 2.18 1.71
CA LEU A 487 -34.47 3.18 2.75
C LEU A 487 -33.79 4.43 2.15
N VAL A 488 -32.66 4.26 1.47
CA VAL A 488 -31.84 5.38 0.99
C VAL A 488 -32.57 6.20 -0.07
N LEU A 489 -33.24 5.55 -1.03
CA LEU A 489 -33.99 6.24 -2.07
C LEU A 489 -35.20 7.00 -1.50
N ARG A 490 -35.87 6.46 -0.47
CA ARG A 490 -36.98 7.15 0.22
C ARG A 490 -36.50 8.40 0.96
N GLU A 491 -35.31 8.36 1.54
CA GLU A 491 -34.69 9.53 2.18
C GLU A 491 -34.06 10.52 1.16
N GLY A 492 -34.22 10.26 -0.14
CA GLY A 492 -33.72 11.13 -1.21
C GLY A 492 -32.21 11.09 -1.40
N GLY A 493 -31.55 10.06 -0.89
CA GLY A 493 -30.10 9.88 -0.95
C GLY A 493 -29.58 9.26 -2.25
N THR A 494 -28.30 8.89 -2.20
CA THR A 494 -27.56 8.14 -3.23
C THR A 494 -27.03 6.83 -2.65
N LEU A 495 -27.11 5.77 -3.46
CA LEU A 495 -26.70 4.42 -3.11
C LEU A 495 -25.18 4.21 -3.09
N LYS A 496 -24.43 5.11 -3.74
CA LYS A 496 -22.96 5.16 -3.72
C LYS A 496 -22.46 6.59 -3.67
N ALA A 497 -21.57 6.86 -2.72
CA ALA A 497 -21.06 8.19 -2.45
C ALA A 497 -19.63 8.38 -2.98
N GLU A 498 -18.74 7.39 -2.80
CA GLU A 498 -17.32 7.52 -3.14
C GLU A 498 -16.62 6.22 -3.61
N HIS A 499 -17.19 5.04 -3.37
CA HIS A 499 -16.53 3.77 -3.72
C HIS A 499 -16.80 3.28 -5.16
N GLY A 500 -17.57 4.03 -5.94
CA GLY A 500 -18.06 3.63 -7.26
C GLY A 500 -19.31 2.75 -7.19
N THR A 501 -20.03 2.65 -8.31
CA THR A 501 -21.18 1.77 -8.52
C THR A 501 -20.76 0.30 -8.47
N GLY A 502 -19.67 -0.02 -9.18
CA GLY A 502 -19.16 -1.37 -9.32
C GLY A 502 -20.19 -2.35 -9.87
N ARG A 503 -20.00 -3.62 -9.51
CA ARG A 503 -20.98 -4.70 -9.69
C ARG A 503 -22.01 -4.71 -8.58
N ALA A 504 -21.61 -4.23 -7.40
CA ALA A 504 -22.43 -4.21 -6.19
C ALA A 504 -23.75 -3.46 -6.37
N MET A 505 -23.72 -2.31 -7.07
CA MET A 505 -24.90 -1.47 -7.25
C MET A 505 -25.38 -1.30 -8.69
N ALA A 506 -24.74 -1.97 -9.67
CA ALA A 506 -25.12 -1.87 -11.09
C ALA A 506 -26.63 -2.11 -11.35
N PRO A 507 -27.29 -3.13 -10.74
CA PRO A 507 -28.73 -3.36 -10.91
C PRO A 507 -29.63 -2.21 -10.47
N PHE A 508 -29.15 -1.37 -9.55
CA PHE A 508 -29.96 -0.37 -8.86
C PHE A 508 -29.82 1.03 -9.45
N VAL A 509 -28.94 1.23 -10.45
CA VAL A 509 -28.78 2.54 -11.12
C VAL A 509 -30.10 3.04 -11.70
N ARG A 510 -30.86 2.16 -12.37
CA ARG A 510 -32.18 2.50 -12.91
C ARG A 510 -33.18 2.94 -11.83
N ARG A 511 -33.14 2.35 -10.64
CA ARG A 511 -34.01 2.73 -9.51
C ARG A 511 -33.68 4.13 -8.97
N GLN A 512 -32.41 4.54 -8.98
CA GLN A 512 -32.01 5.87 -8.52
C GLN A 512 -32.31 6.98 -9.55
N TYR A 513 -32.08 6.72 -10.83
CA TYR A 513 -32.15 7.74 -11.88
C TYR A 513 -33.48 7.76 -12.65
N GLY A 514 -34.26 6.69 -12.59
CA GLY A 514 -35.43 6.50 -13.44
C GLY A 514 -35.06 6.15 -14.89
N ASP A 515 -36.09 5.86 -15.68
CA ASP A 515 -35.93 5.30 -17.03
C ASP A 515 -35.23 6.26 -18.01
N ASP A 516 -35.56 7.54 -17.99
CA ASP A 516 -35.05 8.52 -18.96
C ASP A 516 -33.53 8.72 -18.82
N LEU A 517 -33.06 9.00 -17.61
CA LEU A 517 -31.63 9.21 -17.33
C LEU A 517 -30.83 7.90 -17.39
N TYR A 518 -31.43 6.75 -17.04
CA TYR A 518 -30.80 5.44 -17.25
C TYR A 518 -30.56 5.17 -18.75
N GLU A 519 -31.53 5.48 -19.61
CA GLU A 519 -31.34 5.34 -21.06
C GLU A 519 -30.28 6.30 -21.63
N VAL A 520 -30.13 7.51 -21.06
CA VAL A 520 -29.01 8.40 -21.39
C VAL A 520 -27.66 7.73 -21.10
N MET A 521 -27.53 7.08 -19.94
CA MET A 521 -26.31 6.34 -19.58
C MET A 521 -26.05 5.16 -20.52
N ARG A 522 -27.10 4.39 -20.88
CA ARG A 522 -26.97 3.27 -21.82
C ARG A 522 -26.58 3.73 -23.22
N GLU A 523 -27.15 4.82 -23.72
CA GLU A 523 -26.76 5.39 -25.01
C GLU A 523 -25.32 5.90 -24.97
N LEU A 524 -24.89 6.57 -23.89
CA LEU A 524 -23.49 6.98 -23.72
C LEU A 524 -22.53 5.78 -23.78
N LYS A 525 -22.83 4.70 -23.05
CA LYS A 525 -22.02 3.47 -23.08
C LYS A 525 -21.96 2.89 -24.49
N ARG A 526 -23.09 2.80 -25.21
CA ARG A 526 -23.13 2.31 -26.60
C ARG A 526 -22.36 3.19 -27.58
N LEU A 527 -22.33 4.51 -27.37
CA LEU A 527 -21.57 5.43 -28.21
C LEU A 527 -20.06 5.27 -28.00
N CYS A 528 -19.61 5.07 -26.75
CA CYS A 528 -18.19 4.90 -26.45
C CYS A 528 -17.69 3.49 -26.77
N ASP A 529 -18.47 2.47 -26.42
CA ASP A 529 -18.13 1.06 -26.52
C ASP A 529 -19.28 0.26 -27.17
N PRO A 530 -19.47 0.38 -28.49
CA PRO A 530 -20.57 -0.27 -29.21
C PRO A 530 -20.50 -1.79 -29.20
N SER A 531 -19.32 -2.36 -28.93
CA SER A 531 -19.10 -3.80 -28.84
C SER A 531 -19.27 -4.35 -27.41
N GLY A 532 -19.42 -3.47 -26.41
CA GLY A 532 -19.64 -3.85 -25.02
C GLY A 532 -18.48 -4.60 -24.37
N VAL A 533 -17.24 -4.37 -24.82
CA VAL A 533 -16.06 -5.12 -24.35
C VAL A 533 -15.44 -4.53 -23.08
N LEU A 534 -15.62 -3.24 -22.80
CA LEU A 534 -15.00 -2.61 -21.64
C LEU A 534 -15.80 -2.89 -20.36
N ASN A 535 -15.16 -3.65 -19.46
CA ASN A 535 -15.56 -3.95 -18.09
C ASN A 535 -17.05 -4.34 -17.94
N PRO A 536 -17.53 -5.38 -18.64
CA PRO A 536 -18.95 -5.75 -18.64
C PRO A 536 -19.45 -6.10 -17.23
N GLY A 537 -20.71 -5.73 -16.97
CA GLY A 537 -21.41 -5.88 -15.69
C GLY A 537 -20.92 -5.00 -14.55
N VAL A 538 -20.12 -3.99 -14.86
CA VAL A 538 -19.75 -2.90 -13.96
C VAL A 538 -20.53 -1.66 -14.36
N LEU A 539 -21.02 -0.91 -13.37
CA LEU A 539 -21.74 0.36 -13.50
C LEU A 539 -23.13 0.24 -14.14
N LEU A 540 -23.29 -0.45 -15.26
CA LEU A 540 -24.59 -0.76 -15.88
C LEU A 540 -24.68 -2.26 -16.17
N ASP A 541 -25.79 -2.89 -15.78
CA ASP A 541 -26.14 -4.25 -16.18
C ASP A 541 -27.67 -4.39 -16.23
N ASP A 542 -28.15 -5.25 -17.13
CA ASP A 542 -29.57 -5.58 -17.26
C ASP A 542 -29.94 -6.81 -16.40
N ASP A 543 -28.96 -7.58 -15.91
CA ASP A 543 -29.16 -8.69 -14.98
C ASP A 543 -29.35 -8.16 -13.54
N PRO A 544 -30.56 -8.28 -12.96
CA PRO A 544 -30.82 -7.81 -11.60
C PRO A 544 -30.01 -8.56 -10.53
N ALA A 545 -29.51 -9.76 -10.85
CA ALA A 545 -28.77 -10.61 -9.92
C ALA A 545 -27.25 -10.52 -10.07
N VAL A 546 -26.69 -9.65 -10.94
CA VAL A 546 -25.23 -9.58 -11.16
C VAL A 546 -24.44 -9.33 -9.87
N HIS A 547 -25.00 -8.55 -8.94
CA HIS A 547 -24.40 -8.23 -7.64
C HIS A 547 -24.31 -9.43 -6.68
N LEU A 548 -25.01 -10.54 -6.97
CA LEU A 548 -25.04 -11.79 -6.19
C LEU A 548 -24.24 -12.91 -6.86
N GLN A 549 -23.59 -12.64 -7.99
CA GLN A 549 -22.82 -13.63 -8.75
C GLN A 549 -21.33 -13.48 -8.50
N ARG A 550 -20.58 -14.57 -8.72
CA ARG A 550 -19.10 -14.60 -8.63
C ARG A 550 -18.58 -14.11 -7.28
N LEU A 551 -19.33 -14.36 -6.20
CA LEU A 551 -18.94 -14.03 -4.85
C LEU A 551 -17.79 -14.94 -4.41
N LYS A 552 -16.84 -14.38 -3.67
CA LYS A 552 -15.61 -15.05 -3.25
C LYS A 552 -15.83 -15.83 -1.96
N ASP A 553 -15.26 -17.03 -1.92
CA ASP A 553 -15.03 -17.75 -0.69
C ASP A 553 -13.73 -17.29 -0.04
N VAL A 554 -13.72 -17.21 1.29
CA VAL A 554 -12.55 -16.82 2.08
C VAL A 554 -12.18 -17.97 3.00
N PRO A 555 -11.38 -18.96 2.54
CA PRO A 555 -10.95 -20.04 3.41
C PRO A 555 -9.91 -19.54 4.41
N ASP A 556 -9.89 -20.18 5.58
CA ASP A 556 -8.81 -20.02 6.55
C ASP A 556 -7.57 -20.76 6.05
N VAL A 557 -6.40 -20.11 6.11
CA VAL A 557 -5.14 -20.66 5.58
C VAL A 557 -4.00 -20.59 6.59
N ASP A 558 -3.89 -19.50 7.34
CA ASP A 558 -2.87 -19.33 8.37
C ASP A 558 -3.31 -18.22 9.33
N PRO A 559 -3.40 -18.47 10.65
CA PRO A 559 -3.87 -17.47 11.60
C PRO A 559 -3.08 -16.15 11.57
N ALA A 560 -1.82 -16.17 11.10
CA ALA A 560 -1.02 -14.96 10.94
C ALA A 560 -1.48 -14.05 9.81
N VAL A 561 -2.29 -14.55 8.86
CA VAL A 561 -2.76 -13.81 7.68
C VAL A 561 -4.28 -13.81 7.49
N ASP A 562 -5.03 -14.65 8.21
CA ASP A 562 -6.49 -14.80 8.01
C ASP A 562 -7.28 -13.50 8.27
N ARG A 563 -6.71 -12.58 9.06
CA ARG A 563 -7.26 -11.21 9.24
C ARG A 563 -7.26 -10.37 7.96
N CYS A 564 -6.54 -10.78 6.92
CA CYS A 564 -6.43 -10.06 5.65
C CYS A 564 -7.78 -9.84 4.98
N VAL A 565 -8.04 -8.59 4.59
CA VAL A 565 -9.23 -8.14 3.85
C VAL A 565 -8.95 -7.86 2.37
N GLU A 566 -7.76 -8.22 1.88
CA GLU A 566 -7.35 -8.03 0.48
C GLU A 566 -7.33 -6.56 0.00
N CYS A 567 -7.20 -5.60 0.93
CA CYS A 567 -7.24 -4.16 0.64
C CYS A 567 -6.03 -3.60 -0.13
N GLY A 568 -4.92 -4.33 -0.21
CA GLY A 568 -3.76 -3.95 -1.04
C GLY A 568 -2.82 -2.88 -0.47
N TYR A 569 -3.07 -2.36 0.74
CA TYR A 569 -2.21 -1.34 1.40
C TYR A 569 -0.73 -1.76 1.51
N CYS A 570 -0.48 -3.06 1.61
CA CYS A 570 0.84 -3.65 1.71
C CYS A 570 1.60 -3.75 0.38
N GLU A 571 0.94 -3.56 -0.76
CA GLU A 571 1.57 -3.77 -2.07
C GLU A 571 2.61 -2.70 -2.45
N PRO A 572 2.34 -1.38 -2.28
CA PRO A 572 3.27 -0.33 -2.72
C PRO A 572 4.61 -0.34 -2.01
N VAL A 573 4.66 -0.85 -0.78
CA VAL A 573 5.90 -0.94 0.01
C VAL A 573 6.70 -2.21 -0.27
N CYS A 574 6.18 -3.13 -1.08
CA CYS A 574 6.81 -4.43 -1.30
C CYS A 574 7.87 -4.36 -2.40
N PRO A 575 9.13 -4.75 -2.14
CA PRO A 575 10.20 -4.69 -3.14
C PRO A 575 10.00 -5.64 -4.34
N THR A 576 9.14 -6.66 -4.21
CA THR A 576 8.85 -7.62 -5.28
C THR A 576 7.61 -7.26 -6.10
N ALA A 577 7.00 -6.09 -5.87
CA ALA A 577 5.71 -5.72 -6.46
C ALA A 577 5.68 -5.77 -8.00
N ASP A 578 6.80 -5.42 -8.63
CA ASP A 578 6.92 -5.36 -10.09
C ASP A 578 7.60 -6.62 -10.68
N VAL A 579 8.07 -7.56 -9.84
CA VAL A 579 8.80 -8.78 -10.27
C VAL A 579 7.95 -10.04 -10.13
N THR A 580 7.50 -10.36 -8.90
CA THR A 580 6.82 -11.61 -8.58
C THR A 580 5.46 -11.33 -7.93
N THR A 581 5.37 -11.49 -6.60
CA THR A 581 4.14 -11.31 -5.83
C THR A 581 4.30 -10.26 -4.74
N THR A 582 3.20 -9.55 -4.45
CA THR A 582 3.05 -8.66 -3.30
C THR A 582 2.52 -9.42 -2.07
N PRO A 583 2.54 -8.85 -0.85
CA PRO A 583 2.02 -9.51 0.34
C PRO A 583 0.55 -9.94 0.20
N ARG A 584 -0.31 -9.08 -0.37
CA ARG A 584 -1.71 -9.41 -0.66
C ARG A 584 -1.81 -10.59 -1.64
N GLN A 585 -1.03 -10.56 -2.72
CA GLN A 585 -1.03 -11.62 -3.74
C GLN A 585 -0.58 -12.96 -3.17
N ARG A 586 0.37 -12.98 -2.23
CA ARG A 586 0.79 -14.22 -1.52
C ARG A 586 -0.35 -14.82 -0.73
N ILE A 587 -1.09 -14.00 0.02
CA ILE A 587 -2.23 -14.45 0.81
C ILE A 587 -3.35 -14.95 -0.11
N ALA A 588 -3.64 -14.23 -1.20
CA ALA A 588 -4.61 -14.67 -2.21
C ALA A 588 -4.24 -16.03 -2.81
N LEU A 589 -2.97 -16.24 -3.17
CA LEU A 589 -2.49 -17.52 -3.68
C LEU A 589 -2.59 -18.66 -2.65
N GLN A 590 -2.35 -18.38 -1.36
CA GLN A 590 -2.58 -19.39 -0.30
C GLN A 590 -4.05 -19.79 -0.23
N ARG A 591 -4.97 -18.83 -0.34
CA ARG A 591 -6.42 -19.09 -0.37
C ARG A 591 -6.82 -19.90 -1.61
N GLU A 592 -6.29 -19.56 -2.78
CA GLU A 592 -6.52 -20.31 -4.02
C GLU A 592 -6.00 -21.75 -3.94
N ILE A 593 -4.83 -21.97 -3.33
CA ILE A 593 -4.30 -23.32 -3.06
C ILE A 593 -5.24 -24.08 -2.11
N ALA A 594 -5.76 -23.43 -1.06
CA ALA A 594 -6.69 -24.04 -0.12
C ALA A 594 -8.04 -24.39 -0.79
N LEU A 595 -8.57 -23.51 -1.64
CA LEU A 595 -9.78 -23.77 -2.43
C LEU A 595 -9.59 -24.95 -3.39
N ALA A 596 -8.47 -24.98 -4.13
CA ALA A 596 -8.14 -26.10 -5.01
C ALA A 596 -8.03 -27.42 -4.23
N THR A 597 -7.43 -27.38 -3.04
CA THR A 597 -7.31 -28.53 -2.13
C THR A 597 -8.68 -29.01 -1.67
N ALA A 598 -9.56 -28.11 -1.21
CA ALA A 598 -10.90 -28.43 -0.76
C ALA A 598 -11.78 -29.00 -1.89
N ALA A 599 -11.57 -28.54 -3.13
CA ALA A 599 -12.26 -29.05 -4.32
C ALA A 599 -11.69 -30.39 -4.84
N GLY A 600 -10.53 -30.84 -4.35
CA GLY A 600 -9.82 -32.01 -4.88
C GLY A 600 -9.19 -31.77 -6.26
N ASP A 601 -8.99 -30.52 -6.66
CA ASP A 601 -8.37 -30.11 -7.93
C ASP A 601 -6.85 -30.14 -7.81
N GLU A 602 -6.29 -31.33 -7.94
CA GLU A 602 -4.86 -31.59 -7.78
C GLU A 602 -4.00 -30.93 -8.86
N GLU A 603 -4.53 -30.75 -10.07
CA GLU A 603 -3.80 -30.10 -11.17
C GLU A 603 -3.60 -28.62 -10.88
N ARG A 604 -4.69 -27.91 -10.57
CA ARG A 604 -4.65 -26.49 -10.18
C ARG A 604 -3.76 -26.27 -8.96
N ARG A 605 -3.91 -27.12 -7.94
CA ARG A 605 -3.10 -27.04 -6.71
C ARG A 605 -1.61 -27.11 -7.02
N ARG A 606 -1.18 -28.10 -7.83
CA ARG A 606 0.24 -28.25 -8.20
C ARG A 606 0.78 -27.09 -9.00
N GLU A 607 0.00 -26.56 -9.95
CA GLU A 607 0.41 -25.40 -10.74
C GLU A 607 0.63 -24.16 -9.86
N LEU A 608 -0.29 -23.91 -8.92
CA LEU A 608 -0.17 -22.80 -7.95
C LEU A 608 1.02 -22.99 -7.00
N GLU A 609 1.20 -24.20 -6.44
CA GLU A 609 2.30 -24.51 -5.51
C GLU A 609 3.69 -24.40 -6.16
N ALA A 610 3.81 -24.78 -7.44
CA ALA A 610 5.08 -24.76 -8.16
C ALA A 610 5.68 -23.35 -8.27
N ASP A 611 4.87 -22.35 -8.62
CA ASP A 611 5.32 -20.95 -8.70
C ASP A 611 5.46 -20.30 -7.32
N TYR A 612 4.57 -20.64 -6.38
CA TYR A 612 4.56 -20.07 -5.02
C TYR A 612 5.91 -20.23 -4.31
N ALA A 613 6.64 -21.32 -4.60
CA ALA A 613 7.94 -21.58 -4.00
C ALA A 613 8.92 -20.41 -4.16
N TYR A 614 9.10 -19.94 -5.39
CA TYR A 614 9.97 -18.83 -5.71
C TYR A 614 9.25 -17.49 -5.60
N ALA A 615 8.08 -17.37 -6.24
CA ALA A 615 7.39 -16.10 -6.43
C ALA A 615 6.87 -15.49 -5.11
N ALA A 616 6.56 -16.31 -4.11
CA ALA A 616 6.13 -15.83 -2.79
C ALA A 616 7.23 -15.93 -1.73
N VAL A 617 7.91 -17.07 -1.64
CA VAL A 617 8.79 -17.37 -0.49
C VAL A 617 10.24 -16.97 -0.74
N ASP A 618 10.87 -17.39 -1.83
CA ASP A 618 12.31 -17.18 -2.01
C ASP A 618 12.64 -15.74 -2.45
N SER A 619 11.82 -15.17 -3.33
CA SER A 619 11.97 -13.78 -3.81
C SER A 619 11.65 -12.72 -2.75
N CYS A 620 10.91 -13.05 -1.69
CA CYS A 620 10.58 -12.10 -0.62
C CYS A 620 11.84 -11.55 0.06
N ALA A 621 11.99 -10.23 0.17
CA ALA A 621 13.11 -9.65 0.92
C ALA A 621 13.05 -9.95 2.43
N ALA A 622 11.87 -10.31 2.96
CA ALA A 622 11.59 -10.49 4.38
C ALA A 622 11.99 -9.27 5.24
N ASP A 623 11.86 -8.07 4.65
CA ASP A 623 12.08 -6.78 5.31
C ASP A 623 10.95 -6.38 6.26
N SER A 624 9.83 -7.09 6.22
CA SER A 624 8.62 -6.85 6.99
C SER A 624 8.04 -5.44 6.85
N LEU A 625 8.39 -4.62 5.84
CA LEU A 625 7.77 -3.29 5.66
C LEU A 625 6.26 -3.38 5.46
N CYS A 626 5.77 -4.52 4.96
CA CYS A 626 4.35 -4.81 4.84
C CYS A 626 3.58 -4.69 6.16
N VAL A 627 4.20 -4.92 7.33
CA VAL A 627 3.53 -4.78 8.63
C VAL A 627 3.23 -3.32 8.96
N THR A 628 4.12 -2.40 8.57
CA THR A 628 3.98 -0.96 8.80
C THR A 628 2.92 -0.32 7.89
N ALA A 629 2.70 -0.92 6.72
CA ALA A 629 1.67 -0.51 5.78
C ALA A 629 0.34 -1.24 5.99
N CYS A 630 0.36 -2.44 6.59
CA CYS A 630 -0.85 -3.22 6.82
C CYS A 630 -1.60 -2.69 8.04
N PRO A 631 -2.84 -2.21 7.88
CA PRO A 631 -3.57 -1.62 8.98
C PRO A 631 -4.08 -2.64 10.01
N VAL A 632 -4.06 -3.94 9.69
CA VAL A 632 -4.28 -5.05 10.64
C VAL A 632 -2.99 -5.76 11.03
N THR A 633 -1.85 -5.09 10.82
CA THR A 633 -0.51 -5.48 11.27
C THR A 633 -0.09 -6.90 10.85
N ILE A 634 -0.41 -7.30 9.61
CA ILE A 634 0.02 -8.60 9.06
C ILE A 634 1.48 -8.49 8.60
N ASP A 635 2.33 -9.36 9.14
CA ASP A 635 3.71 -9.50 8.70
C ASP A 635 3.89 -10.73 7.80
N THR A 636 3.73 -10.53 6.49
CA THR A 636 4.03 -11.60 5.52
C THR A 636 5.53 -11.92 5.44
N GLY A 637 6.42 -11.01 5.82
CA GLY A 637 7.85 -11.26 5.92
C GLY A 637 8.15 -12.35 6.95
N ALA A 638 7.52 -12.28 8.12
CA ALA A 638 7.59 -13.32 9.14
C ALA A 638 7.02 -14.66 8.66
N VAL A 639 5.88 -14.66 7.96
CA VAL A 639 5.28 -15.87 7.37
C VAL A 639 6.24 -16.49 6.35
N MET A 640 6.82 -15.72 5.43
CA MET A 640 7.77 -16.25 4.45
C MET A 640 9.05 -16.79 5.11
N LYS A 641 9.54 -16.15 6.19
CA LYS A 641 10.67 -16.67 6.99
C LYS A 641 10.34 -18.03 7.63
N ARG A 642 9.11 -18.21 8.15
CA ARG A 642 8.63 -19.49 8.67
C ARG A 642 8.57 -20.56 7.56
N LEU A 643 7.97 -20.25 6.42
CA LEU A 643 7.86 -21.17 5.29
C LEU A 643 9.24 -21.61 4.74
N ARG A 644 10.26 -20.74 4.77
CA ARG A 644 11.66 -21.14 4.49
C ARG A 644 12.17 -22.14 5.51
N GLY A 645 11.83 -21.93 6.78
CA GLY A 645 12.15 -22.84 7.88
C GLY A 645 11.57 -24.23 7.68
N ASP A 646 10.31 -24.31 7.27
CA ASP A 646 9.57 -25.56 7.05
C ASP A 646 10.13 -26.38 5.87
N ARG A 647 10.81 -25.72 4.92
CA ARG A 647 11.49 -26.38 3.78
C ARG A 647 12.84 -26.99 4.15
N HIS A 648 13.46 -26.61 5.27
CA HIS A 648 14.78 -27.13 5.64
C HIS A 648 14.70 -28.55 6.20
N SER A 649 15.57 -29.43 5.69
CA SER A 649 15.73 -30.76 6.28
C SER A 649 16.37 -30.70 7.68
N ALA A 650 16.19 -31.76 8.46
CA ALA A 650 16.83 -31.89 9.78
C ALA A 650 18.36 -31.76 9.71
N LEU A 651 18.98 -32.27 8.63
CA LEU A 651 20.41 -32.14 8.37
C LEU A 651 20.81 -30.68 8.11
N ALA A 652 20.04 -29.96 7.29
CA ALA A 652 20.27 -28.54 7.02
C ALA A 652 20.16 -27.69 8.30
N GLN A 653 19.16 -27.96 9.14
CA GLN A 653 19.02 -27.31 10.46
C GLN A 653 20.21 -27.63 11.39
N ALA A 654 20.68 -28.87 11.40
CA ALA A 654 21.85 -29.27 12.18
C ALA A 654 23.14 -28.56 11.70
N ALA A 655 23.34 -28.47 10.39
CA ALA A 655 24.46 -27.75 9.78
C ALA A 655 24.43 -26.25 10.12
N GLY A 656 23.24 -25.63 10.06
CA GLY A 656 23.04 -24.24 10.48
C GLY A 656 23.40 -24.02 11.95
N ARG A 657 22.95 -24.90 12.84
CA ARG A 657 23.30 -24.86 14.27
C ARG A 657 24.80 -25.01 14.52
N THR A 658 25.47 -25.93 13.85
CA THR A 658 26.93 -26.10 13.97
C THR A 658 27.66 -24.86 13.46
N THR A 659 27.25 -24.33 12.32
CA THR A 659 27.84 -23.09 11.75
C THR A 659 27.67 -21.91 12.70
N ALA A 660 26.51 -21.76 13.35
CA ALA A 660 26.28 -20.73 14.37
C ALA A 660 27.20 -20.87 15.59
N ARG A 661 27.44 -22.10 16.07
CA ARG A 661 28.37 -22.36 17.18
C ARG A 661 29.83 -22.02 16.83
N HIS A 662 30.20 -22.16 15.56
CA HIS A 662 31.54 -21.87 15.04
C HIS A 662 31.61 -20.59 14.20
N TRP A 663 30.72 -19.63 14.46
CA TRP A 663 30.50 -18.46 13.59
C TRP A 663 31.78 -17.68 13.24
N GLY A 664 32.65 -17.41 14.21
CA GLY A 664 33.91 -16.69 13.94
C GLY A 664 34.84 -17.43 12.96
N GLY A 665 34.87 -18.77 13.04
CA GLY A 665 35.59 -19.60 12.07
C GLY A 665 34.91 -19.62 10.70
N ALA A 666 33.58 -19.67 10.67
CA ALA A 666 32.80 -19.62 9.44
C ALA A 666 33.00 -18.30 8.67
N VAL A 667 32.91 -17.15 9.36
CA VAL A 667 33.18 -15.82 8.78
C VAL A 667 34.60 -15.75 8.23
N LYS A 668 35.61 -16.20 8.99
CA LYS A 668 37.00 -16.26 8.53
C LYS A 668 37.15 -17.12 7.26
N GLY A 669 36.47 -18.26 7.20
CA GLY A 669 36.45 -19.13 6.02
C GLY A 669 35.86 -18.45 4.80
N VAL A 670 34.72 -17.77 4.94
CA VAL A 670 34.08 -16.99 3.86
C VAL A 670 35.01 -15.89 3.36
N ARG A 671 35.65 -15.14 4.26
CA ARG A 671 36.59 -14.06 3.91
C ARG A 671 37.79 -14.57 3.11
N LEU A 672 38.40 -15.67 3.55
CA LEU A 672 39.50 -16.30 2.82
C LEU A 672 39.04 -16.81 1.45
N GLY A 673 37.84 -17.41 1.38
CA GLY A 673 37.22 -17.83 0.13
C GLY A 673 36.99 -16.68 -0.84
N LEU A 674 36.45 -15.55 -0.39
CA LEU A 674 36.25 -14.35 -1.21
C LEU A 674 37.57 -13.74 -1.69
N THR A 675 38.58 -13.73 -0.83
CA THR A 675 39.93 -13.26 -1.17
C THR A 675 40.55 -14.13 -2.27
N ALA A 676 40.48 -15.44 -2.11
CA ALA A 676 40.96 -16.39 -3.12
C ALA A 676 40.16 -16.29 -4.43
N ALA A 677 38.84 -16.17 -4.36
CA ALA A 677 37.98 -16.03 -5.53
C ALA A 677 38.29 -14.77 -6.34
N HIS A 678 38.58 -13.64 -5.68
CA HIS A 678 39.00 -12.41 -6.37
C HIS A 678 40.42 -12.45 -6.95
N ALA A 679 41.26 -13.41 -6.53
CA ALA A 679 42.58 -13.65 -7.12
C ALA A 679 42.51 -14.56 -8.36
N VAL A 680 41.36 -15.20 -8.62
CA VAL A 680 41.13 -16.09 -9.76
C VAL A 680 40.42 -15.32 -10.89
N PRO A 681 40.69 -15.61 -12.18
CA PRO A 681 39.99 -14.97 -13.29
C PRO A 681 38.45 -15.13 -13.18
N ALA A 682 37.73 -14.02 -13.27
CA ALA A 682 36.28 -13.97 -13.08
C ALA A 682 35.46 -14.99 -13.91
N PRO A 683 35.80 -15.30 -15.18
CA PRO A 683 35.08 -16.34 -15.95
C PRO A 683 35.13 -17.72 -15.31
N VAL A 684 36.24 -18.07 -14.65
CA VAL A 684 36.42 -19.37 -13.98
C VAL A 684 35.53 -19.45 -12.75
N VAL A 685 35.55 -18.41 -11.91
CA VAL A 685 34.71 -18.35 -10.70
C VAL A 685 33.22 -18.31 -11.06
N ARG A 686 32.86 -17.59 -12.13
CA ARG A 686 31.50 -17.58 -12.68
C ARG A 686 31.06 -18.96 -13.13
N ALA A 687 31.89 -19.69 -13.87
CA ALA A 687 31.57 -21.05 -14.30
C ALA A 687 31.37 -21.99 -13.11
N ALA A 688 32.25 -21.90 -12.10
CA ALA A 688 32.16 -22.71 -10.88
C ALA A 688 30.89 -22.41 -10.07
N THR A 689 30.62 -21.12 -9.79
CA THR A 689 29.42 -20.70 -9.04
C THR A 689 28.14 -21.04 -9.80
N SER A 690 28.10 -20.85 -11.12
CA SER A 690 26.96 -21.24 -11.96
C SER A 690 26.69 -22.75 -11.92
N ALA A 691 27.74 -23.58 -11.96
CA ALA A 691 27.61 -25.03 -11.85
C ALA A 691 27.05 -25.45 -10.48
N VAL A 692 27.55 -24.87 -9.39
CA VAL A 692 27.06 -25.12 -8.03
C VAL A 692 25.59 -24.72 -7.87
N ARG A 693 25.18 -23.56 -8.43
CA ARG A 693 23.77 -23.13 -8.41
C ARG A 693 22.86 -24.10 -9.16
N ARG A 694 23.28 -24.61 -10.33
CA ARG A 694 22.53 -25.61 -11.12
C ARG A 694 22.35 -26.95 -10.38
N LEU A 695 23.21 -27.26 -9.41
CA LEU A 695 23.11 -28.42 -8.53
C LEU A 695 22.19 -28.20 -7.31
N GLY A 696 21.40 -27.11 -7.29
CA GLY A 696 20.41 -26.84 -6.24
C GLY A 696 20.92 -25.97 -5.09
N ALA A 697 22.14 -25.43 -5.15
CA ALA A 697 22.68 -24.51 -4.15
C ALA A 697 22.41 -23.02 -4.44
N GLY A 698 21.40 -22.73 -5.27
CA GLY A 698 21.03 -21.38 -5.71
C GLY A 698 20.70 -20.39 -4.58
N GLU A 699 20.27 -20.90 -3.42
CA GLU A 699 19.90 -20.15 -2.21
C GLU A 699 21.07 -19.95 -1.22
N LEU A 700 22.24 -20.53 -1.53
CA LEU A 700 23.44 -20.49 -0.70
C LEU A 700 24.61 -19.79 -1.37
N VAL A 701 24.72 -19.92 -2.70
CA VAL A 701 25.87 -19.41 -3.48
C VAL A 701 25.37 -18.42 -4.52
N PRO A 702 25.84 -17.15 -4.50
CA PRO A 702 25.50 -16.17 -5.52
C PRO A 702 26.20 -16.48 -6.84
N ASP A 703 25.61 -16.02 -7.95
CA ASP A 703 26.30 -16.04 -9.24
C ASP A 703 27.38 -14.95 -9.23
N TRP A 704 28.61 -15.30 -9.57
CA TRP A 704 29.72 -14.34 -9.62
C TRP A 704 29.46 -13.16 -10.55
N ALA A 705 28.63 -13.34 -11.60
CA ALA A 705 28.23 -12.27 -12.51
C ALA A 705 27.44 -11.14 -11.81
N THR A 706 26.93 -11.37 -10.60
CA THR A 706 26.24 -10.36 -9.79
C THR A 706 27.17 -9.36 -9.11
N GLY A 707 28.49 -9.46 -9.32
CA GLY A 707 29.48 -8.52 -8.79
C GLY A 707 29.68 -8.68 -7.29
N VAL A 708 29.92 -9.91 -6.83
CA VAL A 708 30.14 -10.25 -5.41
C VAL A 708 31.24 -9.35 -4.81
N PRO A 709 31.00 -8.66 -3.67
CA PRO A 709 32.00 -7.77 -3.07
C PRO A 709 33.27 -8.52 -2.62
N ARG A 710 34.39 -7.80 -2.52
CA ARG A 710 35.62 -8.30 -1.88
C ARG A 710 35.40 -8.51 -0.38
N SER A 711 36.33 -9.25 0.24
CA SER A 711 36.35 -9.44 1.69
C SER A 711 36.52 -8.12 2.44
N GLY A 712 35.78 -7.97 3.54
CA GLY A 712 35.82 -6.77 4.39
C GLY A 712 36.97 -6.77 5.42
N THR A 713 37.03 -5.70 6.20
CA THR A 713 38.01 -5.50 7.28
C THR A 713 37.63 -6.32 8.53
N PRO A 714 38.59 -6.96 9.23
CA PRO A 714 38.30 -7.67 10.47
C PRO A 714 37.57 -6.78 11.49
N ARG A 715 36.65 -7.36 12.25
CA ARG A 715 36.02 -6.64 13.37
C ARG A 715 37.06 -6.12 14.38
N PRO A 716 36.77 -5.01 15.08
CA PRO A 716 37.67 -4.42 16.06
C PRO A 716 38.10 -5.42 17.14
N ALA A 717 39.34 -5.29 17.61
CA ALA A 717 39.83 -6.06 18.75
C ALA A 717 39.13 -5.64 20.05
N PRO A 718 39.03 -6.53 21.06
CA PRO A 718 38.47 -6.19 22.37
C PRO A 718 39.17 -4.99 23.01
N ARG A 719 38.39 -4.10 23.64
CA ARG A 719 38.90 -2.93 24.37
C ARG A 719 37.97 -2.57 25.53
N HIS A 720 38.53 -2.21 26.67
CA HIS A 720 37.79 -1.90 27.91
C HIS A 720 38.24 -0.56 28.51
N PRO A 721 37.89 0.58 27.88
CA PRO A 721 38.25 1.88 28.43
C PRO A 721 37.56 2.13 29.79
N ALA A 722 38.25 2.80 30.70
CA ALA A 722 37.66 3.24 31.96
C ALA A 722 36.51 4.23 31.71
N GLY A 723 35.46 4.16 32.54
CA GLY A 723 34.30 5.05 32.41
C GLY A 723 33.43 4.79 31.17
N THR A 724 33.48 3.57 30.63
CA THR A 724 32.71 3.17 29.44
C THR A 724 31.23 3.57 29.53
N ARG A 725 30.71 4.10 28.42
CA ARG A 725 29.33 4.59 28.31
C ARG A 725 28.42 3.65 27.52
N ALA A 726 29.00 2.73 26.74
CA ALA A 726 28.27 1.76 25.92
C ALA A 726 29.13 0.55 25.56
N VAL A 727 28.47 -0.55 25.19
CA VAL A 727 29.09 -1.73 24.58
C VAL A 727 28.91 -1.66 23.08
N PHE A 728 29.99 -1.74 22.31
CA PHE A 728 29.94 -1.72 20.86
C PHE A 728 29.88 -3.13 20.27
N PHE A 729 28.76 -3.44 19.61
CA PHE A 729 28.55 -4.64 18.82
C PHE A 729 28.82 -4.33 17.34
N ALA A 730 30.08 -4.52 16.90
CA ALA A 730 30.41 -4.38 15.48
C ALA A 730 29.76 -5.52 14.67
N ALA A 731 28.96 -5.15 13.67
CA ALA A 731 28.24 -6.04 12.79
C ALA A 731 29.21 -6.93 12.00
N CYS A 732 28.90 -8.24 11.93
CA CYS A 732 29.74 -9.18 11.21
C CYS A 732 29.75 -8.96 9.68
N ILE A 733 28.80 -8.19 9.13
CA ILE A 733 28.69 -7.97 7.69
C ILE A 733 29.87 -7.17 7.13
N GLY A 734 30.39 -6.19 7.88
CA GLY A 734 31.60 -5.43 7.50
C GLY A 734 32.89 -6.26 7.58
N ASP A 735 32.87 -7.40 8.27
CA ASP A 735 33.93 -8.40 8.25
C ASP A 735 33.88 -9.22 6.95
N VAL A 736 32.66 -9.55 6.50
CA VAL A 736 32.42 -10.40 5.33
C VAL A 736 32.64 -9.63 4.02
N PHE A 737 32.08 -8.43 3.89
CA PHE A 737 32.11 -7.65 2.64
C PHE A 737 32.74 -6.27 2.85
N THR A 738 33.43 -5.75 1.83
CA THR A 738 33.89 -4.34 1.76
C THR A 738 32.81 -3.44 1.16
N GLY A 739 32.85 -2.15 1.52
CA GLY A 739 32.01 -1.12 0.92
C GLY A 739 32.36 -0.86 -0.55
N PRO A 740 31.40 -0.42 -1.40
CA PRO A 740 31.65 -0.10 -2.80
C PRO A 740 32.72 0.98 -3.02
N ALA A 741 32.80 1.96 -2.11
CA ALA A 741 33.79 3.04 -2.17
C ALA A 741 35.23 2.60 -1.85
N GLU A 742 35.39 1.52 -1.07
CA GLU A 742 36.69 1.02 -0.62
C GLU A 742 37.35 0.11 -1.67
N GLY A 743 36.56 -0.54 -2.52
CA GLY A 743 37.04 -1.42 -3.60
C GLY A 743 37.98 -0.74 -4.61
N ASN A 744 37.93 0.58 -4.72
CA ASN A 744 38.79 1.39 -5.60
C ASN A 744 39.99 2.05 -4.89
N ALA A 745 40.08 1.97 -3.55
CA ALA A 745 41.07 2.71 -2.75
C ALA A 745 42.07 1.81 -1.98
N ALA A 746 42.01 0.48 -2.17
CA ALA A 746 42.94 -0.45 -1.52
C ALA A 746 44.37 -0.27 -2.05
N GLY A 747 45.16 0.60 -1.42
CA GLY A 747 46.60 0.75 -1.71
C GLY A 747 47.26 2.09 -1.36
N THR A 748 46.53 3.13 -0.95
CA THR A 748 47.13 4.45 -0.63
C THR A 748 47.58 4.57 0.84
N PRO A 749 48.87 4.84 1.13
CA PRO A 749 49.33 5.20 2.46
C PRO A 749 48.71 6.53 2.91
N GLY A 750 48.10 6.58 4.10
CA GLY A 750 47.34 7.74 4.61
C GLY A 750 45.81 7.60 4.56
N ALA A 751 45.29 6.41 4.25
CA ALA A 751 43.85 6.18 4.18
C ALA A 751 43.14 6.25 5.56
N ARG A 752 41.99 6.93 5.56
CA ARG A 752 41.06 7.18 6.69
C ARG A 752 40.37 5.88 7.18
N PRO A 753 39.63 5.89 8.32
CA PRO A 753 38.97 4.69 8.84
C PRO A 753 38.07 4.03 7.78
N ALA A 754 38.36 2.77 7.46
CA ALA A 754 37.57 1.98 6.53
C ALA A 754 36.40 1.30 7.26
N GLY A 755 35.18 1.53 6.79
CA GLY A 755 33.94 0.94 7.29
C GLY A 755 33.30 1.59 8.51
N ALA A 756 31.99 1.36 8.67
CA ALA A 756 31.14 1.93 9.71
C ALA A 756 31.67 1.69 11.14
N ALA A 757 32.16 0.48 11.46
CA ALA A 757 32.72 0.17 12.76
C ALA A 757 33.94 1.03 13.13
N ALA A 758 34.87 1.21 12.18
CA ALA A 758 36.06 2.01 12.42
C ALA A 758 35.70 3.50 12.53
N ALA A 759 34.79 3.97 11.68
CA ALA A 759 34.26 5.34 11.74
C ALA A 759 33.56 5.63 13.07
N PHE A 760 32.71 4.73 13.56
CA PHE A 760 32.02 4.87 14.84
C PHE A 760 32.99 4.97 16.03
N LEU A 761 33.99 4.08 16.09
CA LEU A 761 34.99 4.11 17.16
C LEU A 761 35.85 5.37 17.09
N HIS A 762 36.25 5.79 15.89
CA HIS A 762 36.99 7.03 15.68
C HIS A 762 36.19 8.25 16.17
N LEU A 763 34.91 8.36 15.79
CA LEU A 763 34.04 9.44 16.23
C LEU A 763 33.86 9.45 17.76
N CYS A 764 33.66 8.29 18.38
CA CYS A 764 33.60 8.16 19.84
C CYS A 764 34.89 8.62 20.52
N ASP A 765 36.04 8.21 19.99
CA ASP A 765 37.35 8.57 20.55
C ASP A 765 37.61 10.08 20.39
N ARG A 766 37.21 10.70 19.27
CA ARG A 766 37.29 12.15 19.04
C ARG A 766 36.36 12.95 19.96
N ALA A 767 35.17 12.43 20.23
CA ALA A 767 34.17 13.05 21.11
C ALA A 767 34.42 12.80 22.62
N GLY A 768 35.43 12.00 22.98
CA GLY A 768 35.69 11.62 24.38
C GLY A 768 34.59 10.73 24.98
N VAL A 769 33.93 9.89 24.15
CA VAL A 769 32.88 8.96 24.54
C VAL A 769 33.46 7.54 24.60
N PRO A 770 33.94 7.06 25.75
CA PRO A 770 34.57 5.73 25.84
C PRO A 770 33.54 4.62 25.61
N VAL A 771 33.85 3.68 24.71
CA VAL A 771 33.00 2.52 24.39
C VAL A 771 33.79 1.21 24.44
N THR A 772 33.20 0.20 25.07
CA THR A 772 33.78 -1.14 25.25
C THR A 772 33.52 -2.00 24.02
N VAL A 773 34.54 -2.66 23.48
CA VAL A 773 34.37 -3.75 22.50
C VAL A 773 34.52 -5.06 23.26
N PRO A 774 33.48 -5.92 23.33
CA PRO A 774 33.49 -7.08 24.20
C PRO A 774 34.42 -8.19 23.71
N ASP A 775 34.93 -8.98 24.65
CA ASP A 775 35.59 -10.24 24.35
C ASP A 775 34.64 -11.19 23.61
N GLY A 776 35.18 -11.98 22.68
CA GLY A 776 34.40 -12.96 21.93
C GLY A 776 33.45 -12.39 20.88
N LEU A 777 33.46 -11.06 20.61
CA LEU A 777 32.65 -10.41 19.58
C LEU A 777 32.74 -11.13 18.22
N SER A 778 33.94 -11.58 17.83
CA SER A 778 34.18 -12.31 16.58
C SER A 778 33.33 -13.58 16.40
N GLY A 779 32.82 -14.15 17.49
CA GLY A 779 31.93 -15.30 17.50
C GLY A 779 30.43 -14.97 17.51
N LEU A 780 30.05 -13.69 17.53
CA LEU A 780 28.66 -13.23 17.64
C LEU A 780 28.10 -12.77 16.29
N CYS A 781 26.76 -12.82 16.19
CA CYS A 781 25.94 -12.37 15.07
C CYS A 781 24.58 -11.89 15.61
N CYS A 782 23.98 -10.89 14.96
CA CYS A 782 22.69 -10.31 15.32
C CYS A 782 21.48 -11.23 15.09
N GLY A 783 21.65 -12.47 14.61
CA GLY A 783 20.55 -13.39 14.34
C GLY A 783 19.94 -13.29 12.94
N THR A 784 19.98 -12.11 12.31
CA THR A 784 19.29 -11.81 11.04
C THR A 784 19.52 -12.84 9.92
N PRO A 785 20.76 -13.29 9.61
CA PRO A 785 20.98 -14.28 8.56
C PRO A 785 20.33 -15.63 8.83
N TRP A 786 20.26 -16.04 10.10
CA TRP A 786 19.65 -17.31 10.50
C TRP A 786 18.13 -17.25 10.39
N GLN A 787 17.54 -16.17 10.92
CA GLN A 787 16.09 -15.97 10.89
C GLN A 787 15.59 -15.79 9.46
N SER A 788 16.25 -14.95 8.66
CA SER A 788 15.85 -14.66 7.26
C SER A 788 15.87 -15.91 6.37
N LYS A 789 16.86 -16.80 6.57
CA LYS A 789 16.97 -18.05 5.81
C LYS A 789 16.17 -19.21 6.40
N GLY A 790 15.55 -19.07 7.57
CA GLY A 790 14.77 -20.15 8.21
C GLY A 790 15.60 -21.18 8.98
N TYR A 791 16.86 -20.90 9.32
CA TYR A 791 17.71 -21.77 10.14
C TYR A 791 17.43 -21.59 11.64
N THR A 792 16.29 -22.09 12.10
CA THR A 792 15.83 -21.95 13.50
C THR A 792 16.82 -22.50 14.52
N GLY A 793 17.51 -23.60 14.20
CA GLY A 793 18.56 -24.17 15.05
C GLY A 793 19.78 -23.26 15.22
N GLY A 794 20.19 -22.58 14.14
CA GLY A 794 21.26 -21.58 14.15
C GLY A 794 20.84 -20.31 14.89
N HIS A 795 19.60 -19.86 14.67
CA HIS A 795 19.04 -18.68 15.33
C HIS A 795 19.06 -18.81 16.85
N ARG A 796 18.56 -19.94 17.40
CA ARG A 796 18.60 -20.21 18.85
C ARG A 796 20.01 -20.29 19.42
N ALA A 797 20.93 -20.98 18.72
CA ALA A 797 22.32 -21.09 19.16
C ALA A 797 23.02 -19.72 19.21
N MET A 798 22.72 -18.85 18.24
CA MET A 798 23.26 -17.49 18.21
C MET A 798 22.64 -16.59 19.29
N ALA A 799 21.34 -16.71 19.53
CA ALA A 799 20.64 -15.96 20.58
C ALA A 799 21.26 -16.25 21.95
N ALA A 800 21.41 -17.53 22.32
CA ALA A 800 22.00 -17.94 23.59
C ALA A 800 23.44 -17.42 23.76
N ARG A 801 24.27 -17.51 22.71
CA ARG A 801 25.64 -17.01 22.76
C ARG A 801 25.71 -15.49 22.89
N THR A 802 24.84 -14.78 22.18
CA THR A 802 24.77 -13.32 22.17
C THR A 802 24.32 -12.80 23.52
N LEU A 803 23.32 -13.45 24.15
CA LEU A 803 22.89 -13.16 25.52
C LEU A 803 24.08 -13.21 26.48
N GLU A 804 24.78 -14.34 26.55
CA GLU A 804 25.84 -14.53 27.55
C GLU A 804 26.96 -13.50 27.44
N VAL A 805 27.41 -13.16 26.23
CA VAL A 805 28.48 -12.17 26.05
C VAL A 805 27.99 -10.75 26.33
N LEU A 806 26.80 -10.38 25.84
CA LEU A 806 26.29 -9.02 25.99
C LEU A 806 25.78 -8.74 27.40
N TRP A 807 25.26 -9.74 28.10
CA TRP A 807 24.83 -9.63 29.50
C TRP A 807 25.99 -9.19 30.39
N GLU A 808 27.12 -9.89 30.30
CA GLU A 808 28.32 -9.55 31.06
C GLU A 808 28.92 -8.21 30.59
N ALA A 809 29.08 -8.02 29.29
CA ALA A 809 29.72 -6.82 28.75
C ALA A 809 28.94 -5.52 29.04
N SER A 810 27.61 -5.62 29.10
CA SER A 810 26.72 -4.48 29.36
C SER A 810 26.55 -4.15 30.85
N ASP A 811 27.26 -4.86 31.73
CA ASP A 811 27.03 -4.78 33.17
C ASP A 811 25.55 -5.04 33.49
N HIS A 812 25.07 -6.21 33.03
CA HIS A 812 23.72 -6.72 33.27
C HIS A 812 22.61 -5.77 32.76
N GLY A 813 22.79 -5.21 31.57
CA GLY A 813 21.84 -4.28 30.92
C GLY A 813 22.00 -2.81 31.33
N ARG A 814 22.91 -2.50 32.27
CA ARG A 814 23.15 -1.11 32.70
C ARG A 814 23.69 -0.25 31.56
N LEU A 815 24.55 -0.77 30.69
CA LEU A 815 25.10 -0.06 29.54
C LEU A 815 24.30 -0.40 28.27
N PRO A 816 24.00 0.59 27.40
CA PRO A 816 23.41 0.30 26.10
C PRO A 816 24.41 -0.45 25.21
N VAL A 817 23.86 -1.33 24.36
CA VAL A 817 24.58 -2.03 23.30
C VAL A 817 24.35 -1.28 21.99
N VAL A 818 25.42 -0.74 21.40
CA VAL A 818 25.40 0.04 20.18
C VAL A 818 25.86 -0.81 19.00
N CYS A 819 25.13 -0.81 17.88
CA CYS A 819 25.51 -1.52 16.66
C CYS A 819 25.63 -0.58 15.46
N ASP A 820 26.65 -0.80 14.62
CA ASP A 820 27.01 0.02 13.45
C ASP A 820 26.21 -0.29 12.18
N ALA A 821 25.16 -1.12 12.27
CA ALA A 821 24.33 -1.47 11.12
C ALA A 821 22.87 -1.60 11.55
N SER A 822 22.00 -0.77 10.98
CA SER A 822 20.57 -0.73 11.33
C SER A 822 19.86 -2.08 11.23
N SER A 823 20.21 -2.89 10.23
CA SER A 823 19.67 -4.24 10.06
C SER A 823 20.13 -5.23 11.13
N CYS A 824 21.30 -5.00 11.73
CA CYS A 824 21.80 -5.78 12.84
C CYS A 824 21.22 -5.29 14.17
N THR A 825 21.07 -3.98 14.36
CA THR A 825 20.36 -3.41 15.52
C THR A 825 18.94 -3.98 15.62
N HIS A 826 18.18 -3.94 14.52
CA HIS A 826 16.83 -4.51 14.48
C HIS A 826 16.81 -6.03 14.70
N GLY A 827 17.82 -6.75 14.17
CA GLY A 827 17.98 -8.19 14.42
C GLY A 827 18.20 -8.51 15.90
N LEU A 828 19.02 -7.72 16.59
CA LEU A 828 19.30 -7.88 18.02
C LEU A 828 18.03 -7.71 18.87
N GLU A 829 17.15 -6.76 18.54
CA GLU A 829 15.86 -6.59 19.24
C GLU A 829 14.95 -7.83 19.08
N GLN A 830 15.06 -8.55 17.96
CA GLN A 830 14.22 -9.71 17.67
C GLN A 830 14.75 -11.04 18.24
N LEU A 831 16.01 -11.11 18.68
CA LEU A 831 16.62 -12.35 19.16
C LEU A 831 15.94 -12.92 20.42
N ALA A 832 15.28 -12.07 21.22
CA ALA A 832 14.55 -12.50 22.42
C ALA A 832 13.55 -13.63 22.11
N SER A 833 12.90 -13.58 20.94
CA SER A 833 11.89 -14.57 20.54
C SER A 833 12.47 -15.98 20.32
N ALA A 834 13.80 -16.09 20.17
CA ALA A 834 14.50 -17.37 19.98
C ALA A 834 14.99 -17.98 21.29
N LEU A 835 14.95 -17.23 22.40
CA LEU A 835 15.42 -17.71 23.70
C LEU A 835 14.34 -18.51 24.45
N PRO A 836 14.76 -19.48 25.28
CA PRO A 836 13.90 -20.09 26.30
C PRO A 836 13.30 -19.01 27.22
N GLU A 837 12.13 -19.29 27.79
CA GLU A 837 11.39 -18.33 28.63
C GLU A 837 12.21 -17.82 29.82
N GLU A 838 13.02 -18.68 30.45
CA GLU A 838 13.91 -18.34 31.58
C GLU A 838 14.97 -17.28 31.25
N ASP A 839 15.39 -17.18 29.98
CA ASP A 839 16.42 -16.24 29.51
C ASP A 839 15.84 -14.96 28.90
N ARG A 840 14.55 -14.93 28.56
CA ARG A 840 13.93 -13.77 27.89
C ARG A 840 14.01 -12.50 28.72
N GLY A 841 13.72 -12.59 30.01
CA GLY A 841 13.79 -11.44 30.91
C GLY A 841 15.19 -10.82 31.00
N ARG A 842 16.26 -11.64 30.99
CA ARG A 842 17.65 -11.15 30.94
C ARG A 842 17.92 -10.43 29.62
N TYR A 843 17.48 -11.01 28.52
CA TYR A 843 17.72 -10.43 27.20
C TYR A 843 16.93 -9.12 26.98
N GLU A 844 15.66 -9.08 27.40
CA GLU A 844 14.80 -7.89 27.33
C GLU A 844 15.29 -6.73 28.21
N ALA A 845 16.10 -7.02 29.24
CA ALA A 845 16.78 -6.01 30.03
C ALA A 845 17.99 -5.38 29.31
N LEU A 846 18.50 -5.98 28.21
CA LEU A 846 19.51 -5.36 27.36
C LEU A 846 18.88 -4.22 26.56
N ARG A 847 19.59 -3.09 26.49
CA ARG A 847 19.14 -1.90 25.75
C ARG A 847 19.92 -1.79 24.45
N PHE A 848 19.29 -2.06 23.32
CA PHE A 848 19.91 -1.92 22.01
C PHE A 848 19.70 -0.50 21.47
N THR A 849 20.73 0.06 20.84
CA THR A 849 20.67 1.38 20.22
C THR A 849 21.44 1.34 18.91
N ASP A 850 20.90 1.94 17.85
CA ASP A 850 21.65 2.05 16.60
C ASP A 850 22.77 3.11 16.74
N SER A 851 23.89 2.87 16.09
CA SER A 851 25.01 3.82 16.04
C SER A 851 24.61 5.19 15.51
N VAL A 852 23.59 5.29 14.64
CA VAL A 852 23.05 6.56 14.15
C VAL A 852 22.44 7.38 15.30
N THR A 853 21.50 6.79 16.05
CA THR A 853 20.86 7.42 17.21
C THR A 853 21.89 7.74 18.29
N PHE A 854 22.74 6.78 18.64
CA PHE A 854 23.78 6.99 19.65
C PHE A 854 24.73 8.12 19.25
N THR A 855 25.14 8.19 17.98
CA THR A 855 26.00 9.25 17.48
C THR A 855 25.31 10.60 17.59
N ARG A 856 24.05 10.71 17.16
CA ARG A 856 23.30 11.97 17.26
C ARG A 856 23.17 12.46 18.69
N GLU A 857 22.87 11.57 19.63
CA GLU A 857 22.56 11.94 21.01
C GLU A 857 23.79 12.15 21.90
N HIS A 858 24.88 11.44 21.65
CA HIS A 858 26.01 11.38 22.58
C HIS A 858 27.36 11.76 21.99
N VAL A 859 27.53 11.67 20.66
CA VAL A 859 28.81 11.92 20.00
C VAL A 859 28.79 13.28 19.32
N LEU A 860 27.83 13.53 18.44
CA LEU A 860 27.69 14.75 17.65
C LEU A 860 27.71 16.04 18.50
N PRO A 861 27.06 16.12 19.68
CA PRO A 861 27.09 17.34 20.51
C PRO A 861 28.48 17.71 21.04
N SER A 862 29.42 16.75 21.07
CA SER A 862 30.78 16.92 21.57
C SER A 862 31.81 17.08 20.45
N LEU A 863 31.39 16.99 19.19
CA LEU A 863 32.27 17.20 18.03
C LEU A 863 32.43 18.71 17.75
N PRO A 864 33.56 19.13 17.18
CA PRO A 864 33.72 20.50 16.70
C PRO A 864 32.72 20.79 15.56
N GLU A 865 32.56 22.07 15.22
CA GLU A 865 31.83 22.47 14.03
C GLU A 865 32.42 21.79 12.79
N LEU A 866 31.54 21.16 12.01
CA LEU A 866 31.94 20.30 10.90
C LEU A 866 31.85 21.06 9.57
N PRO A 867 32.79 20.83 8.63
CA PRO A 867 32.63 21.31 7.28
C PRO A 867 31.38 20.69 6.66
N ARG A 868 30.53 21.53 6.03
CA ARG A 868 29.31 21.11 5.35
C ARG A 868 29.54 21.12 3.83
N MET A 869 29.16 20.04 3.16
CA MET A 869 29.04 20.00 1.70
C MET A 869 27.71 20.63 1.26
N ASP A 870 27.56 20.91 -0.03
CA ASP A 870 26.35 21.56 -0.53
C ASP A 870 25.17 20.57 -0.53
N SER A 871 25.40 19.33 -0.93
CA SER A 871 24.32 18.38 -1.22
C SER A 871 24.65 16.91 -0.89
N LEU A 872 23.68 16.20 -0.32
CA LEU A 872 23.79 14.76 -0.02
C LEU A 872 22.49 14.02 -0.37
N ALA A 873 22.64 12.92 -1.12
CA ALA A 873 21.56 11.96 -1.36
C ALA A 873 21.53 10.88 -0.28
N LEU A 874 20.40 10.72 0.40
CA LEU A 874 20.25 9.83 1.54
C LEU A 874 19.28 8.68 1.23
N HIS A 875 19.69 7.44 1.52
CA HIS A 875 18.83 6.26 1.51
C HIS A 875 18.61 5.74 2.94
N PRO A 876 17.47 6.10 3.57
CA PRO A 876 16.97 5.40 4.76
C PRO A 876 16.76 3.92 4.47
N THR A 877 16.81 3.07 5.49
CA THR A 877 16.71 1.61 5.31
C THR A 877 15.37 1.11 5.83
N CYS A 878 14.94 -0.10 5.43
CA CYS A 878 13.77 -0.71 6.04
C CYS A 878 13.90 -0.82 7.57
N SER A 879 15.12 -1.05 8.07
CA SER A 879 15.40 -1.14 9.50
C SER A 879 15.35 0.21 10.22
N THR A 880 15.68 1.34 9.58
CA THR A 880 15.52 2.66 10.23
C THR A 880 14.04 3.00 10.45
N VAL A 881 13.16 2.47 9.60
CA VAL A 881 11.70 2.61 9.75
C VAL A 881 11.21 1.78 10.93
N HIS A 882 11.59 0.49 11.02
CA HIS A 882 11.21 -0.37 12.14
C HIS A 882 11.75 0.13 13.49
N LEU A 883 12.96 0.68 13.50
CA LEU A 883 13.59 1.23 14.70
C LEU A 883 13.08 2.63 15.06
N GLY A 884 12.37 3.32 14.15
CA GLY A 884 11.91 4.70 14.37
C GLY A 884 13.03 5.75 14.34
N ILE A 885 14.15 5.50 13.66
CA ILE A 885 15.38 6.33 13.70
C ILE A 885 15.68 7.05 12.37
N THR A 886 14.70 7.13 11.47
CA THR A 886 14.88 7.80 10.17
C THR A 886 15.21 9.29 10.33
N ASP A 887 14.62 9.96 11.33
CA ASP A 887 14.91 11.36 11.63
C ASP A 887 16.31 11.55 12.23
N ASP A 888 16.79 10.58 13.02
CA ASP A 888 18.16 10.61 13.52
C ASP A 888 19.18 10.50 12.37
N LEU A 889 18.90 9.63 11.40
CA LEU A 889 19.72 9.50 10.19
C LEU A 889 19.75 10.80 9.38
N ARG A 890 18.59 11.45 9.18
CA ARG A 890 18.49 12.74 8.50
C ARG A 890 19.22 13.84 9.26
N ALA A 891 19.17 13.84 10.59
CA ALA A 891 19.89 14.81 11.42
C ALA A 891 21.41 14.67 11.28
N LEU A 892 21.95 13.45 11.26
CA LEU A 892 23.39 13.24 11.01
C LEU A 892 23.80 13.70 9.60
N ALA A 893 22.97 13.43 8.59
CA ALA A 893 23.21 13.94 7.23
C ALA A 893 23.20 15.47 7.20
N GLY A 894 22.27 16.13 7.90
CA GLY A 894 22.19 17.58 7.98
C GLY A 894 23.38 18.24 8.71
N ALA A 895 24.08 17.49 9.56
CA ALA A 895 25.30 17.96 10.21
C ALA A 895 26.49 18.11 9.24
N VAL A 896 26.48 17.39 8.11
CA VAL A 896 27.56 17.37 7.12
C VAL A 896 27.17 17.90 5.74
N ALA A 897 25.88 18.21 5.51
CA ALA A 897 25.39 18.73 4.24
C ALA A 897 24.37 19.87 4.43
N ALA A 898 24.38 20.86 3.53
CA ALA A 898 23.41 21.96 3.50
C ALA A 898 22.03 21.47 3.05
N ASP A 899 21.99 20.70 1.95
CA ASP A 899 20.80 20.04 1.43
C ASP A 899 20.88 18.52 1.57
N VAL A 900 19.82 17.91 2.12
CA VAL A 900 19.71 16.45 2.30
C VAL A 900 18.46 15.97 1.59
N THR A 901 18.68 15.29 0.46
CA THR A 901 17.62 14.76 -0.37
C THR A 901 17.38 13.28 -0.06
N VAL A 902 16.17 12.97 0.40
CA VAL A 902 15.62 11.61 0.41
C VAL A 902 14.67 11.51 -0.79
N PRO A 903 14.88 10.58 -1.73
CA PRO A 903 14.02 10.47 -2.91
C PRO A 903 12.54 10.25 -2.59
N ASP A 904 11.65 10.89 -3.34
CA ASP A 904 10.19 10.72 -3.24
C ASP A 904 9.75 9.28 -3.57
N SER A 905 10.56 8.57 -4.37
CA SER A 905 10.38 7.15 -4.73
C SER A 905 11.11 6.17 -3.81
N TRP A 906 11.54 6.61 -2.63
CA TRP A 906 12.22 5.76 -1.64
C TRP A 906 11.40 4.51 -1.27
N GLY A 907 12.11 3.39 -1.10
CA GLY A 907 11.59 2.12 -0.62
C GLY A 907 12.71 1.16 -0.21
N CYS A 908 12.39 -0.08 0.13
CA CYS A 908 13.40 -1.10 0.43
C CYS A 908 14.27 -1.40 -0.80
N CYS A 909 15.60 -1.38 -0.65
CA CYS A 909 16.53 -1.77 -1.73
C CYS A 909 16.51 -3.28 -2.06
N ALA A 910 15.76 -4.09 -1.30
CA ALA A 910 15.62 -5.54 -1.44
C ALA A 910 16.90 -6.38 -1.33
N PHE A 911 18.02 -5.78 -0.93
CA PHE A 911 19.28 -6.51 -0.81
C PHE A 911 19.26 -7.51 0.35
N ALA A 912 18.58 -7.14 1.46
CA ALA A 912 18.22 -7.99 2.60
C ALA A 912 19.25 -9.08 2.95
N GLY A 913 20.45 -8.66 3.40
CA GLY A 913 21.55 -9.58 3.68
C GLY A 913 22.29 -9.98 2.40
N ASP A 914 22.21 -11.24 2.01
CA ASP A 914 22.78 -11.75 0.76
C ASP A 914 21.74 -11.95 -0.35
N ARG A 915 20.46 -11.63 -0.10
CA ARG A 915 19.36 -11.83 -1.05
C ARG A 915 19.57 -11.08 -2.35
N GLY A 916 20.07 -9.84 -2.32
CA GLY A 916 20.40 -9.07 -3.53
C GLY A 916 21.56 -9.64 -4.36
N LEU A 917 22.32 -10.60 -3.82
CA LEU A 917 23.32 -11.38 -4.56
C LEU A 917 22.71 -12.66 -5.18
N LEU A 918 21.67 -13.21 -4.54
CA LEU A 918 21.01 -14.45 -4.98
C LEU A 918 19.93 -14.17 -6.03
N HIS A 919 19.18 -13.08 -5.83
CA HIS A 919 18.00 -12.63 -6.57
C HIS A 919 18.18 -11.16 -7.02
N PRO A 920 19.19 -10.88 -7.87
CA PRO A 920 19.56 -9.51 -8.26
C PRO A 920 18.44 -8.77 -9.01
N GLU A 921 17.55 -9.50 -9.69
CA GLU A 921 16.38 -8.94 -10.38
C GLU A 921 15.40 -8.27 -9.42
N VAL A 922 15.27 -8.78 -8.17
CA VAL A 922 14.44 -8.14 -7.15
C VAL A 922 15.05 -6.80 -6.72
N THR A 923 16.37 -6.76 -6.47
CA THR A 923 17.08 -5.51 -6.12
C THR A 923 17.00 -4.50 -7.28
N ALA A 924 17.22 -4.95 -8.51
CA ALA A 924 17.16 -4.09 -9.70
C ALA A 924 15.77 -3.45 -9.86
N SER A 925 14.70 -4.24 -9.71
CA SER A 925 13.33 -3.73 -9.80
C SER A 925 12.99 -2.80 -8.64
N ALA A 926 13.32 -3.18 -7.39
CA ALA A 926 12.95 -2.41 -6.20
C ALA A 926 13.63 -1.02 -6.16
N THR A 927 14.83 -0.91 -6.73
CA THR A 927 15.62 0.33 -6.72
C THR A 927 15.46 1.17 -7.98
N ALA A 928 14.81 0.66 -9.04
CA ALA A 928 14.75 1.32 -10.35
C ALA A 928 14.20 2.75 -10.31
N ALA A 929 13.07 2.97 -9.61
CA ALA A 929 12.44 4.28 -9.51
C ALA A 929 13.34 5.27 -8.73
N GLN A 930 13.86 4.83 -7.58
CA GLN A 930 14.77 5.64 -6.77
C GLN A 930 16.07 5.96 -7.51
N ALA A 931 16.62 5.01 -8.26
CA ALA A 931 17.82 5.22 -9.06
C ALA A 931 17.58 6.20 -10.20
N ALA A 932 16.46 6.10 -10.90
CA ALA A 932 16.08 7.03 -11.95
C ALA A 932 15.89 8.46 -11.41
N GLU A 933 15.29 8.62 -10.22
CA GLU A 933 15.13 9.91 -9.56
C GLU A 933 16.49 10.52 -9.16
N ILE A 934 17.32 9.74 -8.46
CA ILE A 934 18.65 10.19 -8.01
C ILE A 934 19.55 10.57 -9.21
N ASN A 935 19.50 9.82 -10.30
CA ASN A 935 20.36 10.05 -11.47
C ASN A 935 19.96 11.25 -12.33
N ARG A 936 18.83 11.91 -12.04
CA ARG A 936 18.50 13.22 -12.66
C ARG A 936 19.35 14.36 -12.10
N GLY A 937 19.97 14.17 -10.94
CA GLY A 937 20.83 15.14 -10.29
C GLY A 937 22.24 14.61 -10.00
N THR A 938 23.07 15.49 -9.44
CA THR A 938 24.38 15.17 -8.89
C THR A 938 24.46 15.68 -7.47
N TYR A 939 25.00 14.86 -6.58
CA TYR A 939 25.19 15.18 -5.15
C TYR A 939 26.66 15.02 -4.79
N ASP A 940 27.13 15.75 -3.79
CA ASP A 940 28.52 15.66 -3.32
C ASP A 940 28.80 14.33 -2.63
N ALA A 941 27.79 13.78 -1.94
CA ALA A 941 27.85 12.46 -1.31
C ALA A 941 26.54 11.67 -1.43
N TYR A 942 26.69 10.35 -1.30
CA TYR A 942 25.59 9.39 -1.30
C TYR A 942 25.71 8.54 -0.04
N ALA A 943 24.68 8.54 0.81
CA ALA A 943 24.76 7.94 2.14
C ALA A 943 23.63 6.96 2.43
N SER A 944 23.94 5.97 3.26
CA SER A 944 22.99 5.10 3.95
C SER A 944 23.54 4.76 5.34
N CYS A 945 22.96 3.79 6.03
CA CYS A 945 23.38 3.38 7.38
C CYS A 945 23.48 1.85 7.54
N ASN A 946 23.72 1.15 6.43
CA ASN A 946 23.75 -0.30 6.40
C ASN A 946 24.45 -0.78 5.12
N LEU A 947 25.55 -1.51 5.28
CA LEU A 947 26.44 -1.94 4.18
C LEU A 947 25.70 -2.63 3.01
N THR A 948 24.71 -3.47 3.30
CA THR A 948 23.96 -4.15 2.23
C THR A 948 23.12 -3.19 1.39
N CYS A 949 22.59 -2.14 2.01
CA CYS A 949 21.86 -1.08 1.31
C CYS A 949 22.84 -0.19 0.52
N GLU A 950 24.03 0.07 1.05
CA GLU A 950 25.11 0.77 0.35
C GLU A 950 25.51 0.01 -0.93
N ILE A 951 25.69 -1.31 -0.86
CA ILE A 951 25.99 -2.14 -2.03
C ILE A 951 24.84 -2.10 -3.04
N GLY A 952 23.60 -2.34 -2.59
CA GLY A 952 22.42 -2.34 -3.47
C GLY A 952 22.21 -1.02 -4.19
N MET A 953 22.23 0.09 -3.45
CA MET A 953 22.05 1.42 -4.01
C MET A 953 23.22 1.87 -4.88
N SER A 954 24.46 1.49 -4.54
CA SER A 954 25.61 1.81 -5.40
C SER A 954 25.52 1.12 -6.76
N ARG A 955 25.06 -0.13 -6.79
CA ARG A 955 24.83 -0.85 -8.04
C ARG A 955 23.70 -0.25 -8.86
N ALA A 956 22.59 0.09 -8.20
CA ALA A 956 21.41 0.62 -8.86
C ALA A 956 21.65 2.02 -9.46
N THR A 957 22.33 2.89 -8.71
CA THR A 957 22.56 4.28 -9.11
C THR A 957 23.85 4.47 -9.91
N GLY A 958 24.83 3.58 -9.77
CA GLY A 958 26.20 3.80 -10.25
C GLY A 958 26.98 4.82 -9.41
N ARG A 959 26.48 5.23 -8.24
CA ARG A 959 27.10 6.21 -7.33
C ARG A 959 27.63 5.53 -6.07
N PRO A 960 28.75 5.98 -5.47
CA PRO A 960 29.34 5.30 -4.32
C PRO A 960 28.58 5.65 -3.03
N TYR A 961 27.61 4.82 -2.64
CA TYR A 961 26.98 4.93 -1.31
C TYR A 961 27.94 4.47 -0.22
N ARG A 962 28.00 5.25 0.87
CA ARG A 962 28.81 4.97 2.06
C ARG A 962 27.97 5.08 3.32
N HIS A 963 28.48 4.55 4.43
CA HIS A 963 27.83 4.74 5.72
C HIS A 963 27.89 6.22 6.13
N ILE A 964 26.80 6.76 6.69
CA ILE A 964 26.76 8.17 7.12
C ILE A 964 27.85 8.50 8.15
N LEU A 965 28.20 7.54 9.01
CA LEU A 965 29.27 7.71 9.99
C LEU A 965 30.65 7.81 9.35
N GLU A 966 30.90 7.19 8.20
CA GLU A 966 32.16 7.37 7.49
C GLU A 966 32.28 8.79 6.94
N ILE A 967 31.19 9.33 6.39
CA ILE A 967 31.15 10.72 5.91
C ILE A 967 31.33 11.69 7.08
N LEU A 968 30.72 11.39 8.22
CA LEU A 968 30.90 12.19 9.45
C LEU A 968 32.34 12.11 9.98
N ALA A 969 32.96 10.93 9.99
CA ALA A 969 34.36 10.76 10.38
C ALA A 969 35.31 11.52 9.46
N ASP A 970 35.07 11.50 8.14
CA ASP A 970 35.82 12.27 7.15
C ASP A 970 35.78 13.78 7.43
N ALA A 971 34.65 14.29 7.94
CA ALA A 971 34.46 15.70 8.28
C ALA A 971 35.17 16.11 9.58
N VAL A 972 35.38 15.17 10.51
CA VAL A 972 36.03 15.42 11.81
C VAL A 972 37.56 15.45 11.72
N GLY A 973 38.15 14.73 10.76
CA GLY A 973 39.60 14.63 10.55
C GLY A 973 40.26 13.50 11.32
#